data_AF-A0AA37HTR9-F1
#
_entry.id   AF-A0AA37HTR9-F1
#
_cell.length_a   1.000
_cell.length_b   1.000
_cell.length_c   1.000
_cell.angle_alpha   90.00
_cell.angle_beta   90.00
_cell.angle_gamma   90.00
#
_symmetry.space_group_name_H-M   'P 1'
#
loop_
_entity.id
_entity.type
_entity.pdbx_description
1 polymer ?
#
loop_
_entity_poly.entity_id
_entity_poly.type
_entity_poly.pdbx_seq_one_letter_code
_entity_poly.pdbx_strand_id
1 'polypeptide(L)'
;MNINPAPLRFQAGMRPSPFSVADRRSKTWTITQIIDATVRRRRTVALVTVVCFAIAATYANLAAPTYTSMASVVMDTKLTPPSPGTVSSETTIDPAVVDSQVEILKSDKIALDVVDRLKLAKDPEFVGSKPSFVHAFVGPIMAVFEPGAEGAVRTDPRQAAAAALGRKVKVTRAGRSILAEITVTSLDPVKAAAIANAVAEAYIQDQLSSRMEASQRTTDWMQRRLGEVRERLDAANAALAAHRAGGDTGKSEAGDARTEREGSRAGAAAALTRARADLDRSAQLRAALAQGDPGAETLTAIDRLGDPALSKLVAEQRGANPGGAVLRALGEQLDERIETQRRTVAAAELRATLLDKQIQDLRADTPATGDGRERALERAAQDAQSNYEALQNRVMRVSAFLQQQSMPVTEARIVTTALPPLSKSAPKSSLILLLGLIGGLGAGVAAAFLKDALDRRVRWSRQITHELGQPFLGTLEACPARAREFRHSPDGSPGRADRLPVPLFIANGSGSPAVLETLCTTKVSIDQALHRETCRVVGVISANAQEGKTTLVTNLAVLFVEMRARVLVIDANLYGSGLADLAEGDPGPGLARAVTERRSLPECVVASRLGFHLLPGGAGPLPNHPVEILGSAALRQLLAEARDHYDYVLIEVPPVLSAVDARVVSDLIDAFVLVVRGGRTKRDEVEHAFTTCPAIADRIVGVVMNRTKTGERPAPASSAASYLQGAA
;
A
#
# COMPACT_ATOMS: atom_id res chain seq x y z
N MET A 1 -46.32 -56.79 53.03
CA MET A 1 -45.14 -57.65 53.28
C MET A 1 -44.53 -57.95 51.92
N ASN A 2 -43.24 -57.67 51.76
CA ASN A 2 -42.38 -57.90 50.58
C ASN A 2 -42.70 -57.18 49.27
N ILE A 3 -42.14 -55.96 49.19
CA ILE A 3 -41.73 -55.30 47.95
C ILE A 3 -40.53 -56.08 47.40
N ASN A 4 -40.66 -56.62 46.20
CA ASN A 4 -39.58 -57.30 45.47
C ASN A 4 -38.86 -56.26 44.59
N PRO A 5 -37.54 -56.03 44.72
CA PRO A 5 -36.84 -55.03 43.93
C PRO A 5 -36.44 -55.60 42.57
N ALA A 6 -36.97 -55.01 41.49
CA ALA A 6 -36.46 -55.24 40.14
C ALA A 6 -35.11 -54.52 39.96
N PRO A 7 -34.10 -55.15 39.31
CA PRO A 7 -32.78 -54.55 39.17
C PRO A 7 -32.81 -53.41 38.13
N LEU A 8 -32.38 -52.23 38.59
CA LEU A 8 -32.07 -51.06 37.78
C LEU A 8 -31.02 -51.44 36.71
N ARG A 9 -31.44 -51.48 35.44
CA ARG A 9 -30.51 -51.38 34.31
C ARG A 9 -29.84 -50.01 34.36
N PHE A 10 -28.61 -49.98 34.88
CA PHE A 10 -27.71 -48.84 34.72
C PHE A 10 -27.53 -48.59 33.21
N GLN A 11 -28.13 -47.51 32.72
CA GLN A 11 -27.72 -46.92 31.44
C GLN A 11 -26.24 -46.56 31.59
N ALA A 12 -25.39 -47.29 30.86
CA ALA A 12 -23.99 -46.92 30.68
C ALA A 12 -23.96 -45.47 30.18
N GLY A 13 -23.26 -44.60 30.90
CA GLY A 13 -23.10 -43.20 30.54
C GLY A 13 -22.66 -43.07 29.09
N MET A 14 -23.44 -42.35 28.29
CA MET A 14 -22.99 -41.86 26.99
C MET A 14 -21.69 -41.11 27.24
N ARG A 15 -20.57 -41.66 26.75
CA ARG A 15 -19.38 -40.86 26.50
C ARG A 15 -19.84 -39.68 25.64
N PRO A 16 -19.54 -38.42 26.01
CA PRO A 16 -19.85 -37.29 25.15
C PRO A 16 -19.26 -37.59 23.77
N SER A 17 -20.08 -37.49 22.71
CA SER A 17 -19.62 -37.68 21.34
C SER A 17 -18.33 -36.89 21.12
N PRO A 18 -17.25 -37.47 20.55
CA PRO A 18 -15.96 -36.79 20.39
C PRO A 18 -16.03 -35.51 19.53
N PHE A 19 -17.19 -35.25 18.93
CA PHE A 19 -17.51 -34.06 18.16
C PHE A 19 -18.52 -33.16 18.88
N SER A 20 -18.27 -32.82 20.14
CA SER A 20 -18.74 -31.52 20.63
C SER A 20 -18.02 -30.49 19.77
N VAL A 21 -18.78 -29.78 18.92
CA VAL A 21 -18.34 -28.60 18.17
C VAL A 21 -17.83 -27.58 19.18
N ALA A 22 -16.58 -27.75 19.61
CA ALA A 22 -15.88 -26.81 20.45
C ALA A 22 -15.74 -25.55 19.61
N ASP A 23 -16.64 -24.61 19.92
CA ASP A 23 -16.50 -23.18 19.82
C ASP A 23 -15.35 -22.77 18.89
N ARG A 24 -15.70 -22.40 17.64
CA ARG A 24 -14.80 -21.69 16.71
C ARG A 24 -14.47 -20.32 17.28
N ARG A 25 -13.88 -20.25 18.48
CA ARG A 25 -13.27 -19.04 19.00
C ARG A 25 -12.20 -18.66 18.01
N SER A 26 -12.34 -17.45 17.47
CA SER A 26 -11.37 -16.79 16.61
C SER A 26 -9.96 -17.11 17.12
N LYS A 27 -9.23 -17.94 16.38
CA LYS A 27 -7.85 -18.33 16.69
C LYS A 27 -7.01 -17.05 16.66
N THR A 28 -6.86 -16.40 17.82
CA THR A 28 -6.00 -15.23 17.95
C THR A 28 -4.57 -15.74 17.92
N TRP A 29 -3.90 -15.51 16.81
CA TRP A 29 -2.53 -15.94 16.60
C TRP A 29 -1.60 -15.18 17.56
N THR A 30 -0.87 -15.91 18.37
CA THR A 30 0.12 -15.32 19.29
C THR A 30 1.43 -15.07 18.55
N ILE A 31 2.16 -14.01 18.91
CA ILE A 31 3.47 -13.66 18.33
C ILE A 31 4.45 -14.85 18.37
N THR A 32 4.38 -15.67 19.42
CA THR A 32 5.16 -16.91 19.55
C THR A 32 4.94 -17.90 18.40
N GLN A 33 3.72 -18.01 17.88
CA GLN A 33 3.41 -18.89 16.76
C GLN A 33 4.03 -18.40 15.45
N ILE A 34 4.14 -17.08 15.27
CA ILE A 34 4.78 -16.47 14.09
C ILE A 34 6.29 -16.70 14.14
N ILE A 35 6.91 -16.56 15.32
CA ILE A 35 8.33 -16.84 15.52
C ILE A 35 8.63 -18.32 15.23
N ASP A 36 7.83 -19.22 15.78
CA ASP A 36 7.98 -20.66 15.56
C ASP A 36 7.82 -21.04 14.08
N ALA A 37 6.82 -20.49 13.40
CA ALA A 37 6.61 -20.70 11.96
C ALA A 37 7.80 -20.21 11.13
N THR A 38 8.37 -19.07 11.51
CA THR A 38 9.55 -18.47 10.86
C THR A 38 10.78 -19.36 11.02
N VAL A 39 11.06 -19.86 12.23
CA VAL A 39 12.19 -20.76 12.50
C VAL A 39 12.04 -22.07 11.73
N ARG A 40 10.83 -22.66 11.74
CA ARG A 40 10.53 -23.91 11.01
C ARG A 40 10.76 -23.78 9.51
N ARG A 41 10.45 -22.62 8.93
CA ARG A 41 10.51 -22.37 7.47
C ARG A 41 11.59 -21.37 7.08
N ARG A 42 12.68 -21.29 7.86
CA ARG A 42 13.82 -20.39 7.59
C ARG A 42 14.37 -20.47 6.16
N ARG A 43 14.29 -21.64 5.52
CA ARG A 43 14.69 -21.82 4.11
C ARG A 43 13.75 -21.10 3.13
N THR A 44 12.45 -21.10 3.41
CA THR A 44 11.46 -20.37 2.60
C THR A 44 11.61 -18.87 2.79
N VAL A 45 11.83 -18.41 4.03
CA VAL A 45 12.13 -17.00 4.31
C VAL A 45 13.37 -16.58 3.54
N ALA A 46 14.48 -17.31 3.69
CA ALA A 46 15.73 -16.99 2.99
C ALA A 46 15.58 -16.98 1.46
N LEU A 47 14.87 -17.95 0.88
CA LEU A 47 14.63 -17.99 -0.56
C LEU A 47 13.87 -16.76 -1.05
N VAL A 48 12.76 -16.40 -0.38
CA VAL A 48 11.95 -15.24 -0.75
C VAL A 48 12.74 -13.94 -0.58
N THR A 49 13.50 -13.80 0.52
CA THR A 49 14.36 -12.63 0.73
C THR A 49 15.40 -12.50 -0.36
N VAL A 50 16.08 -13.59 -0.76
CA VAL A 50 17.08 -13.58 -1.82
C VAL A 50 16.45 -13.22 -3.17
N VAL A 51 15.26 -13.73 -3.49
CA VAL A 51 14.55 -13.40 -4.72
C VAL A 51 14.15 -11.92 -4.77
N CYS A 52 13.55 -11.39 -3.69
CA CYS A 52 13.19 -9.98 -3.61
C CYS A 52 14.43 -9.06 -3.67
N PHE A 53 15.51 -9.44 -3.01
CA PHE A 53 16.77 -8.70 -3.07
C PHE A 53 17.38 -8.74 -4.46
N ALA A 54 17.36 -9.89 -5.15
CA ALA A 54 17.83 -10.02 -6.52
C ALA A 54 17.01 -9.13 -7.47
N ILE A 55 15.68 -9.10 -7.35
CA ILE A 55 14.81 -8.21 -8.13
C ILE A 55 15.16 -6.74 -7.88
N ALA A 56 15.33 -6.34 -6.61
CA ALA A 56 15.72 -4.98 -6.24
C ALA A 56 17.10 -4.61 -6.80
N ALA A 57 18.07 -5.53 -6.77
CA ALA A 57 19.40 -5.35 -7.33
C ALA A 57 19.38 -5.26 -8.86
N THR A 58 18.59 -6.10 -9.53
CA THR A 58 18.38 -6.02 -10.99
C THR A 58 17.75 -4.68 -11.36
N TYR A 59 16.71 -4.24 -10.66
CA TYR A 59 16.08 -2.93 -10.89
C TYR A 59 17.07 -1.78 -10.67
N ALA A 60 17.87 -1.81 -9.60
CA ALA A 60 18.86 -0.78 -9.31
C ALA A 60 19.98 -0.68 -10.37
N ASN A 61 20.22 -1.74 -11.16
CA ASN A 61 21.18 -1.75 -12.26
C ASN A 61 20.54 -1.41 -13.62
N LEU A 62 19.29 -1.81 -13.87
CA LEU A 62 18.60 -1.57 -15.15
C LEU A 62 17.95 -0.18 -15.21
N ALA A 63 17.58 0.41 -14.08
CA ALA A 63 16.95 1.72 -14.06
C ALA A 63 17.93 2.80 -14.55
N ALA A 64 17.47 3.62 -15.50
CA ALA A 64 18.29 4.67 -16.08
C ALA A 64 18.73 5.68 -15.00
N PRO A 65 20.03 5.99 -14.88
CA PRO A 65 20.52 6.95 -13.91
C PRO A 65 20.06 8.36 -14.32
N THR A 66 19.59 9.13 -13.34
CA THR A 66 19.26 10.54 -13.51
C THR A 66 20.20 11.41 -12.70
N TYR A 67 20.59 12.53 -13.30
CA TYR A 67 21.56 13.48 -12.79
C TYR A 67 20.88 14.82 -12.57
N THR A 68 21.09 15.39 -11.40
CA THR A 68 20.52 16.69 -11.02
C THR A 68 21.62 17.74 -10.93
N SER A 69 21.42 18.86 -11.62
CA SER A 69 22.30 20.05 -11.58
C SER A 69 21.55 21.26 -11.02
N MET A 70 22.26 22.21 -10.42
CA MET A 70 21.67 23.39 -9.79
C MET A 70 22.41 24.67 -10.20
N ALA A 71 21.68 25.68 -10.68
CA ALA A 71 22.14 27.04 -10.88
C ALA A 71 21.44 27.99 -9.90
N SER A 72 22.09 29.08 -9.50
CA SER A 72 21.49 30.04 -8.58
C SER A 72 21.55 31.46 -9.12
N VAL A 73 20.42 32.17 -9.06
CA VAL A 73 20.23 33.52 -9.62
C VAL A 73 19.73 34.45 -8.52
N VAL A 74 20.36 35.61 -8.36
CA VAL A 74 19.88 36.69 -7.48
C VAL A 74 18.95 37.60 -8.26
N MET A 75 17.85 37.99 -7.64
CA MET A 75 16.82 38.89 -8.20
C MET A 75 16.82 40.24 -7.47
N ASP A 76 17.72 41.15 -7.80
CA ASP A 76 17.87 42.47 -7.15
C ASP A 76 16.61 43.33 -7.34
N THR A 77 15.82 43.51 -6.27
CA THR A 77 14.62 44.37 -6.26
C THR A 77 15.02 45.81 -5.94
N LYS A 78 15.77 46.49 -6.82
CA LYS A 78 16.07 47.92 -6.62
C LYS A 78 14.92 48.77 -7.13
N LEU A 79 14.08 49.18 -6.18
CA LEU A 79 13.11 50.25 -6.32
C LEU A 79 13.81 51.60 -6.52
N THR A 80 13.54 52.20 -7.67
CA THR A 80 13.47 53.65 -7.93
C THR A 80 14.76 54.48 -7.76
N PRO A 81 15.20 55.26 -8.76
CA PRO A 81 16.29 56.21 -8.57
C PRO A 81 15.93 57.20 -7.45
N PRO A 82 16.88 57.56 -6.56
CA PRO A 82 16.60 58.43 -5.43
C PRO A 82 16.12 59.79 -5.93
N SER A 83 14.88 60.15 -5.58
CA SER A 83 14.44 61.54 -5.63
C SER A 83 15.11 62.31 -4.49
N PRO A 84 15.66 63.50 -4.72
CA PRO A 84 16.32 64.26 -3.66
C PRO A 84 15.27 64.68 -2.62
N GLY A 85 15.33 64.11 -1.42
CA GLY A 85 14.51 64.53 -0.28
C GLY A 85 13.94 63.44 0.63
N THR A 86 13.99 62.16 0.26
CA THR A 86 13.46 61.08 1.11
C THR A 86 14.56 60.27 1.78
N VAL A 87 14.58 60.35 3.11
CA VAL A 87 15.38 59.48 4.00
C VAL A 87 14.96 58.04 3.77
N SER A 88 15.95 57.18 3.51
CA SER A 88 15.82 55.75 3.26
C SER A 88 15.08 55.05 4.40
N SER A 89 13.84 54.65 4.17
CA SER A 89 13.17 53.65 5.00
C SER A 89 13.71 52.27 4.65
N GLU A 90 14.10 51.49 5.65
CA GLU A 90 14.60 50.11 5.54
C GLU A 90 13.78 49.30 4.53
N THR A 91 14.45 48.81 3.49
CA THR A 91 13.85 47.99 2.44
C THR A 91 13.41 46.65 3.04
N THR A 92 12.15 46.57 3.43
CA THR A 92 11.53 45.30 3.82
C THR A 92 11.39 44.47 2.55
N ILE A 93 12.06 43.32 2.48
CA ILE A 93 11.97 42.39 1.36
C ILE A 93 10.54 41.87 1.32
N ASP A 94 9.76 42.27 0.31
CA ASP A 94 8.41 41.75 0.12
C ASP A 94 8.49 40.32 -0.46
N PRO A 95 8.10 39.28 0.30
CA PRO A 95 8.14 37.92 -0.18
C PRO A 95 7.25 37.70 -1.42
N ALA A 96 6.17 38.46 -1.59
CA ALA A 96 5.27 38.33 -2.74
C ALA A 96 5.95 38.70 -4.06
N VAL A 97 6.87 39.67 -4.04
CA VAL A 97 7.63 40.08 -5.23
C VAL A 97 8.60 38.99 -5.65
N VAL A 98 9.31 38.37 -4.70
CA VAL A 98 10.26 37.29 -5.00
C VAL A 98 9.54 36.05 -5.51
N ASP A 99 8.40 35.69 -4.92
CA ASP A 99 7.60 34.53 -5.36
C ASP A 99 7.03 34.76 -6.77
N SER A 100 6.67 36.00 -7.10
CA SER A 100 6.27 36.37 -8.47
C SER A 100 7.42 36.18 -9.48
N GLN A 101 8.66 36.54 -9.12
CA GLN A 101 9.83 36.31 -9.99
C GLN A 101 10.16 34.83 -10.16
N VAL A 102 9.96 34.01 -9.10
CA VAL A 102 10.08 32.56 -9.19
C VAL A 102 9.04 31.97 -10.15
N GLU A 103 7.84 32.53 -10.21
CA GLU A 103 6.82 32.09 -11.16
C GLU A 103 7.12 32.53 -12.60
N ILE A 104 7.68 33.73 -12.80
CA ILE A 104 8.17 34.18 -14.11
C ILE A 104 9.28 33.24 -14.63
N LEU A 105 10.17 32.77 -13.75
CA LEU A 105 11.20 31.75 -14.08
C LEU A 105 10.61 30.41 -14.54
N LYS A 106 9.37 30.08 -14.12
CA LYS A 106 8.65 28.87 -14.56
C LYS A 106 7.77 29.10 -15.80
N SER A 107 7.70 30.33 -16.31
CA SER A 107 6.79 30.66 -17.40
C SER A 107 7.12 29.89 -18.70
N ASP A 108 6.08 29.61 -19.48
CA ASP A 108 6.20 28.92 -20.76
C ASP A 108 7.12 29.65 -21.75
N LYS A 109 7.20 30.99 -21.66
CA LYS A 109 8.08 31.81 -22.50
C LYS A 109 9.55 31.43 -22.30
N ILE A 110 10.00 31.32 -21.04
CA ILE A 110 11.37 30.92 -20.70
C ILE A 110 11.61 29.46 -21.10
N ALA A 111 10.64 28.57 -20.84
CA ALA A 111 10.75 27.17 -21.23
C ALA A 111 10.90 26.99 -22.76
N LEU A 112 10.12 27.73 -23.56
CA LEU A 112 10.17 27.70 -25.01
C LEU A 112 11.49 28.26 -25.58
N ASP A 113 12.02 29.33 -24.98
CA ASP A 113 13.31 29.90 -25.39
C ASP A 113 14.46 28.91 -25.15
N VAL A 114 14.44 28.23 -24.00
CA VAL A 114 15.42 27.17 -23.68
C VAL A 114 15.29 25.97 -24.62
N VAL A 115 14.06 25.55 -24.96
CA VAL A 115 13.79 24.47 -25.92
C VAL A 115 14.38 24.79 -27.30
N ASP A 116 14.23 26.04 -27.76
CA ASP A 116 14.77 26.48 -29.05
C ASP A 116 16.30 26.56 -29.03
N ARG A 117 16.86 27.18 -27.99
CA ARG A 117 18.30 27.41 -27.84
C ARG A 117 19.08 26.10 -27.74
N LEU A 118 18.55 25.12 -27.01
CA LEU A 118 19.15 23.79 -26.84
C LEU A 118 18.61 22.75 -27.82
N LYS A 119 17.69 23.13 -28.72
CA LYS A 119 17.05 22.25 -29.72
C LYS A 119 16.42 20.99 -29.10
N LEU A 120 15.83 21.11 -27.90
CA LEU A 120 15.25 20.00 -27.13
C LEU A 120 14.04 19.36 -27.82
N ALA A 121 13.41 20.06 -28.77
CA ALA A 121 12.34 19.51 -29.62
C ALA A 121 12.78 18.36 -30.53
N LYS A 122 14.09 18.08 -30.63
CA LYS A 122 14.65 16.92 -31.34
C LYS A 122 15.14 15.81 -30.40
N ASP A 123 15.19 16.08 -29.10
CA ASP A 123 15.73 15.13 -28.12
C ASP A 123 14.68 14.08 -27.72
N PRO A 124 15.01 12.77 -27.80
CA PRO A 124 14.08 11.70 -27.46
C PRO A 124 13.68 11.66 -25.97
N GLU A 125 14.45 12.32 -25.10
CA GLU A 125 14.13 12.48 -23.67
C GLU A 125 12.93 13.41 -23.41
N PHE A 126 12.70 14.40 -24.29
CA PHE A 126 11.68 15.44 -24.11
C PHE A 126 10.46 15.25 -25.04
N VAL A 127 10.63 14.55 -26.16
CA VAL A 127 9.57 14.27 -27.15
C VAL A 127 8.85 12.93 -26.87
N GLY A 128 9.35 12.10 -25.96
CA GLY A 128 8.64 10.91 -25.47
C GLY A 128 8.66 9.70 -26.40
N SER A 129 9.78 9.44 -27.09
CA SER A 129 9.89 8.36 -28.09
C SER A 129 10.54 7.06 -27.57
N LYS A 130 10.48 6.77 -26.26
CA LYS A 130 10.84 5.44 -25.74
C LYS A 130 9.76 4.89 -24.81
N PRO A 131 9.22 3.67 -25.06
CA PRO A 131 8.42 2.98 -24.07
C PRO A 131 9.32 2.69 -22.86
N SER A 132 9.05 3.32 -21.72
CA SER A 132 9.77 3.06 -20.47
C SER A 132 9.65 1.58 -20.11
N PHE A 133 10.77 0.91 -19.82
CA PHE A 133 10.83 -0.49 -19.38
C PHE A 133 9.89 -0.82 -18.19
N VAL A 134 9.51 0.20 -17.42
CA VAL A 134 8.49 0.12 -16.37
C VAL A 134 7.14 -0.37 -16.92
N HIS A 135 6.74 0.07 -18.11
CA HIS A 135 5.48 -0.34 -18.75
C HIS A 135 5.50 -1.79 -19.25
N ALA A 136 6.70 -2.35 -19.52
CA ALA A 136 6.87 -3.75 -19.93
C ALA A 136 6.77 -4.72 -18.74
N PHE A 137 7.22 -4.31 -17.55
CA PHE A 137 7.22 -5.16 -16.35
C PHE A 137 6.00 -4.94 -15.44
N VAL A 138 5.46 -3.72 -15.38
CA VAL A 138 4.30 -3.36 -14.55
C VAL A 138 2.99 -3.40 -15.34
N GLY A 139 3.08 -3.35 -16.68
CA GLY A 139 1.93 -3.42 -17.59
C GLY A 139 0.97 -4.60 -17.33
N PRO A 140 1.46 -5.84 -17.11
CA PRO A 140 0.58 -6.97 -16.82
C PRO A 140 -0.14 -6.88 -15.47
N ILE A 141 0.40 -6.14 -14.50
CA ILE A 141 -0.13 -6.03 -13.13
C ILE A 141 -1.13 -4.86 -13.04
N MET A 142 -0.83 -3.73 -13.69
CA MET A 142 -1.71 -2.55 -13.72
C MET A 142 -2.85 -2.69 -14.75
N ALA A 143 -2.70 -3.49 -15.81
CA ALA A 143 -3.77 -3.75 -16.78
C ALA A 143 -4.97 -4.52 -16.20
N VAL A 144 -4.83 -5.11 -15.01
CA VAL A 144 -5.94 -5.73 -14.28
C VAL A 144 -6.78 -4.68 -13.51
N PHE A 145 -6.24 -3.48 -13.26
CA PHE A 145 -6.87 -2.47 -12.40
C PHE A 145 -7.38 -1.21 -13.12
N GLU A 146 -6.91 -0.88 -14.33
CA GLU A 146 -7.40 0.29 -15.09
C GLU A 146 -7.54 -0.01 -16.59
N PRO A 147 -8.77 -0.04 -17.15
CA PRO A 147 -8.98 -0.04 -18.57
C PRO A 147 -9.10 1.39 -19.11
N GLY A 148 -8.15 1.79 -19.95
CA GLY A 148 -8.35 2.88 -20.91
C GLY A 148 -7.66 4.20 -20.56
N ALA A 149 -6.57 4.47 -21.27
CA ALA A 149 -6.09 5.84 -21.50
C ALA A 149 -5.27 5.90 -22.80
N GLU A 150 -5.94 5.75 -23.95
CA GLU A 150 -5.38 6.19 -25.23
C GLU A 150 -6.07 7.48 -25.67
N GLY A 151 -5.32 8.57 -25.59
CA GLY A 151 -5.78 9.90 -25.98
C GLY A 151 -4.61 10.86 -26.12
N ALA A 152 -3.58 10.48 -26.88
CA ALA A 152 -2.48 11.39 -27.18
C ALA A 152 -2.89 12.37 -28.29
N VAL A 153 -3.41 13.53 -27.89
CA VAL A 153 -3.56 14.71 -28.74
C VAL A 153 -2.20 15.01 -29.38
N ARG A 154 -2.17 15.18 -30.71
CA ARG A 154 -0.99 15.64 -31.47
C ARG A 154 -0.62 17.06 -31.00
N THR A 155 0.14 17.12 -29.91
CA THR A 155 0.69 18.36 -29.38
C THR A 155 1.90 18.72 -30.23
N ASP A 156 2.07 20.00 -30.59
CA ASP A 156 3.26 20.48 -31.30
C ASP A 156 4.52 19.98 -30.56
N PRO A 157 5.49 19.34 -31.23
CA PRO A 157 6.71 18.80 -30.59
C PRO A 157 7.43 19.84 -29.73
N ARG A 158 7.31 21.12 -30.07
CA ARG A 158 7.90 22.24 -29.32
C ARG A 158 7.21 22.46 -27.98
N GLN A 159 5.88 22.46 -27.96
CA GLN A 159 5.08 22.60 -26.72
C GLN A 159 5.20 21.34 -25.84
N ALA A 160 5.26 20.16 -26.45
CA ALA A 160 5.49 18.90 -25.73
C ALA A 160 6.85 18.91 -25.01
N ALA A 161 7.90 19.38 -25.69
CA ALA A 161 9.23 19.53 -25.10
C ALA A 161 9.25 20.58 -23.97
N ALA A 162 8.56 21.71 -24.12
CA ALA A 162 8.45 22.73 -23.07
C ALA A 162 7.71 22.20 -21.82
N ALA A 163 6.60 21.47 -22.00
CA ALA A 163 5.89 20.82 -20.90
C ALA A 163 6.73 19.73 -20.23
N ALA A 164 7.48 18.94 -21.00
CA ALA A 164 8.42 17.95 -20.47
C ALA A 164 9.57 18.61 -19.68
N LEU A 165 10.07 19.74 -20.16
CA LEU A 165 11.07 20.55 -19.48
C LEU A 165 10.53 21.12 -18.17
N GLY A 166 9.32 21.69 -18.16
CA GLY A 166 8.67 22.21 -16.95
C GLY A 166 8.52 21.17 -15.84
N ARG A 167 8.33 19.88 -16.18
CA ARG A 167 8.32 18.78 -15.19
C ARG A 167 9.69 18.40 -14.64
N LYS A 168 10.76 18.69 -15.39
CA LYS A 168 12.16 18.36 -15.06
C LYS A 168 12.92 19.52 -14.42
N VAL A 169 12.39 20.75 -14.53
CA VAL A 169 12.94 21.97 -13.93
C VAL A 169 12.14 22.28 -12.66
N LYS A 170 12.83 22.39 -11.53
CA LYS A 170 12.27 22.82 -10.25
C LYS A 170 12.95 24.12 -9.84
N VAL A 171 12.18 25.19 -9.78
CA VAL A 171 12.64 26.50 -9.30
C VAL A 171 12.11 26.72 -7.89
N THR A 172 13.02 26.94 -6.93
CA THR A 172 12.68 27.21 -5.53
C THR A 172 13.46 28.40 -5.00
N ARG A 173 12.89 29.12 -4.05
CA ARG A 173 13.57 30.20 -3.34
C ARG A 173 14.46 29.62 -2.23
N ALA A 174 15.69 30.12 -2.09
CA ALA A 174 16.60 29.73 -1.01
C ALA A 174 16.22 30.39 0.32
N GLY A 175 15.25 29.79 1.04
CA GLY A 175 14.77 30.30 2.34
C GLY A 175 14.10 31.67 2.23
N ARG A 176 14.53 32.63 3.06
CA ARG A 176 14.07 34.05 3.00
C ARG A 176 14.94 34.93 2.09
N SER A 177 15.91 34.36 1.38
CA SER A 177 16.84 35.11 0.53
C SER A 177 16.20 35.55 -0.79
N ILE A 178 16.88 36.45 -1.50
CA ILE A 178 16.55 36.94 -2.85
C ILE A 178 17.07 35.98 -3.95
N LEU A 179 17.61 34.82 -3.53
CA LEU A 179 18.20 33.82 -4.40
C LEU A 179 17.14 32.79 -4.86
N ALA A 180 17.03 32.61 -6.17
CA ALA A 180 16.31 31.50 -6.79
C ALA A 180 17.30 30.37 -7.14
N GLU A 181 16.97 29.15 -6.74
CA GLU A 181 17.68 27.92 -7.09
C GLU A 181 16.91 27.21 -8.20
N ILE A 182 17.58 27.00 -9.33
CA ILE A 182 17.05 26.32 -10.52
C ILE A 182 17.67 24.92 -10.54
N THR A 183 16.88 23.92 -10.21
CA THR A 183 17.29 22.51 -10.18
C THR A 183 16.75 21.78 -11.40
N VAL A 184 17.61 21.11 -12.16
CA VAL A 184 17.21 20.39 -13.39
C VAL A 184 17.66 18.94 -13.32
N THR A 185 16.77 18.02 -13.69
CA THR A 185 17.05 16.58 -13.73
C THR A 185 17.00 16.02 -15.16
N SER A 186 18.11 15.46 -15.63
CA SER A 186 18.24 14.81 -16.95
C SER A 186 18.98 13.47 -16.85
N LEU A 187 18.86 12.64 -17.90
CA LEU A 187 19.63 11.39 -18.06
C LEU A 187 21.12 11.63 -18.31
N ASP A 188 21.49 12.82 -18.79
CA ASP A 188 22.87 13.20 -19.08
C ASP A 188 23.32 14.33 -18.13
N PRO A 189 24.44 14.16 -17.40
CA PRO A 189 24.94 15.15 -16.45
C PRO A 189 25.33 16.47 -17.13
N VAL A 190 25.82 16.44 -18.38
CA VAL A 190 26.22 17.65 -19.10
C VAL A 190 24.97 18.41 -19.55
N LYS A 191 23.94 17.71 -20.03
CA LYS A 191 22.66 18.33 -20.40
C LYS A 191 21.95 18.95 -19.20
N ALA A 192 21.92 18.29 -18.05
CA ALA A 192 21.32 18.85 -16.83
C ALA A 192 21.93 20.21 -16.48
N ALA A 193 23.26 20.32 -16.51
CA ALA A 193 23.97 21.57 -16.26
C ALA A 193 23.71 22.63 -17.35
N ALA A 194 23.74 22.22 -18.63
CA ALA A 194 23.48 23.12 -19.75
C ALA A 194 22.07 23.71 -19.70
N ILE A 195 21.04 22.90 -19.38
CA ILE A 195 19.66 23.34 -19.27
C ILE A 195 19.49 24.30 -18.07
N ALA A 196 20.05 23.98 -16.91
CA ALA A 196 19.97 24.86 -15.73
C ALA A 196 20.59 26.24 -16.00
N ASN A 197 21.76 26.27 -16.65
CA ASN A 197 22.42 27.51 -17.06
C ASN A 197 21.60 28.26 -18.12
N ALA A 198 21.03 27.56 -19.11
CA ALA A 198 20.21 28.17 -20.15
C ALA A 198 18.92 28.81 -19.59
N VAL A 199 18.27 28.20 -18.59
CA VAL A 199 17.09 28.79 -17.93
C VAL A 199 17.46 30.10 -17.21
N ALA A 200 18.59 30.11 -16.49
CA ALA A 200 19.09 31.31 -15.82
C ALA A 200 19.40 32.45 -16.82
N GLU A 201 20.07 32.11 -17.93
CA GLU A 201 20.44 33.05 -18.99
C GLU A 201 19.20 33.60 -19.70
N ALA A 202 18.23 32.73 -20.06
CA ALA A 202 16.99 33.12 -20.73
C ALA A 202 16.16 34.08 -19.88
N TYR A 203 16.12 33.86 -18.56
CA TYR A 203 15.45 34.79 -17.64
C TYR A 203 16.12 36.17 -17.60
N ILE A 204 17.44 36.23 -17.55
CA ILE A 204 18.17 37.51 -17.58
C ILE A 204 17.92 38.24 -18.90
N GLN A 205 17.93 37.50 -20.03
CA GLN A 205 17.64 38.05 -21.35
C GLN A 205 16.19 38.56 -21.47
N ASP A 206 15.22 37.84 -20.89
CA ASP A 206 13.81 38.25 -20.87
C ASP A 206 13.56 39.50 -20.02
N GLN A 207 14.23 39.62 -18.87
CA GLN A 207 14.17 40.83 -18.03
C GLN A 207 14.76 42.04 -18.76
N LEU A 208 15.87 41.83 -19.47
CA LEU A 208 16.52 42.88 -20.24
C LEU A 208 15.64 43.36 -21.41
N SER A 209 15.09 42.43 -22.19
CA SER A 209 14.21 42.74 -23.33
C SER A 209 12.91 43.40 -22.88
N SER A 210 12.26 42.87 -21.84
CA SER A 210 11.03 43.45 -21.28
C SER A 210 11.23 44.88 -20.79
N ARG A 211 12.40 45.20 -20.22
CA ARG A 211 12.75 46.59 -19.84
C ARG A 211 12.99 47.49 -21.04
N MET A 212 13.72 47.02 -22.05
CA MET A 212 13.93 47.80 -23.27
C MET A 212 12.59 48.11 -23.95
N GLU A 213 11.69 47.12 -24.06
CA GLU A 213 10.36 47.29 -24.62
C GLU A 213 9.47 48.22 -23.79
N ALA A 214 9.49 48.11 -22.45
CA ALA A 214 8.75 49.02 -21.58
C ALA A 214 9.25 50.47 -21.70
N SER A 215 10.57 50.66 -21.81
CA SER A 215 11.21 51.95 -21.99
C SER A 215 10.90 52.57 -23.37
N GLN A 216 10.95 51.77 -24.43
CA GLN A 216 10.56 52.19 -25.78
C GLN A 216 9.09 52.59 -25.84
N ARG A 217 8.18 51.77 -25.31
CA ARG A 217 6.74 52.10 -25.23
C ARG A 217 6.47 53.41 -24.48
N THR A 218 7.21 53.65 -23.40
CA THR A 218 7.11 54.90 -22.64
C THR A 218 7.56 56.10 -23.49
N THR A 219 8.66 55.94 -24.22
CA THR A 219 9.18 56.97 -25.11
C THR A 219 8.22 57.26 -26.25
N ASP A 220 7.68 56.23 -26.91
CA ASP A 220 6.70 56.35 -27.99
C ASP A 220 5.43 57.05 -27.53
N TRP A 221 4.94 56.71 -26.32
CA TRP A 221 3.79 57.37 -25.72
C TRP A 221 4.06 58.87 -25.47
N MET A 222 5.23 59.21 -24.92
CA MET A 222 5.60 60.60 -24.67
C MET A 222 5.76 61.40 -25.98
N GLN A 223 6.33 60.79 -27.02
CA GLN A 223 6.47 61.41 -28.34
C GLN A 223 5.10 61.68 -28.98
N ARG A 224 4.19 60.71 -28.93
CA ARG A 224 2.80 60.89 -29.41
C ARG A 224 2.12 62.03 -28.66
N ARG A 225 2.28 62.08 -27.34
CA ARG A 225 1.71 63.15 -26.50
C ARG A 225 2.31 64.52 -26.82
N LEU A 226 3.61 64.60 -27.12
CA LEU A 226 4.26 65.84 -27.55
C LEU A 226 3.68 66.34 -28.88
N GLY A 227 3.38 65.44 -29.82
CA GLY A 227 2.70 65.76 -31.07
C GLY A 227 1.32 66.38 -30.84
N GLU A 228 0.49 65.77 -29.99
CA GLU A 228 -0.83 66.31 -29.63
C GLU A 228 -0.74 67.71 -28.98
N VAL A 229 0.24 67.93 -28.11
CA VAL A 229 0.44 69.24 -27.46
C VAL A 229 0.94 70.28 -28.46
N ARG A 230 1.80 69.88 -29.41
CA ARG A 230 2.27 70.75 -30.49
C ARG A 230 1.13 71.21 -31.40
N GLU A 231 0.25 70.29 -31.78
CA GLU A 231 -0.91 70.62 -32.62
C GLU A 231 -1.84 71.63 -31.94
N ARG A 232 -2.04 71.49 -30.62
CA ARG A 232 -2.78 72.48 -29.81
C ARG A 232 -2.10 73.83 -29.74
N LEU A 233 -0.76 73.87 -29.66
CA LEU A 233 0.02 75.10 -29.70
C LEU A 233 -0.11 75.80 -31.05
N ASP A 234 0.01 75.06 -32.14
CA ASP A 234 -0.13 75.59 -33.50
C ASP A 234 -1.54 76.16 -33.73
N ALA A 235 -2.58 75.46 -33.26
CA ALA A 235 -3.96 75.95 -33.29
C ALA A 235 -4.17 77.24 -32.47
N ALA A 236 -3.63 77.31 -31.25
CA ALA A 236 -3.73 78.50 -30.40
C ALA A 236 -3.03 79.73 -31.01
N ASN A 237 -1.85 79.52 -31.62
CA ASN A 237 -1.11 80.58 -32.32
C ASN A 237 -1.82 81.03 -33.59
N ALA A 238 -2.41 80.10 -34.36
CA ALA A 238 -3.19 80.43 -35.54
C ALA A 238 -4.44 81.26 -35.20
N ALA A 239 -5.14 80.93 -34.12
CA ALA A 239 -6.28 81.69 -33.63
C ALA A 239 -5.89 83.12 -33.20
N LEU A 240 -4.74 83.29 -32.54
CA LEU A 240 -4.20 84.60 -32.17
C LEU A 240 -3.81 85.42 -33.42
N ALA A 241 -3.17 84.80 -34.42
CA ALA A 241 -2.78 85.46 -35.66
C ALA A 241 -3.99 85.88 -36.51
N ALA A 242 -5.03 85.03 -36.60
CA ALA A 242 -6.27 85.32 -37.30
C ALA A 242 -7.02 86.52 -36.68
N HIS A 243 -6.98 86.65 -35.34
CA HIS A 243 -7.56 87.79 -34.64
C HIS A 243 -6.81 89.10 -34.93
N ARG A 244 -5.46 89.07 -34.92
CA ARG A 244 -4.61 90.24 -35.26
C ARG A 244 -4.72 90.67 -36.72
N ALA A 245 -5.09 89.75 -37.62
CA ALA A 245 -5.34 90.04 -39.03
C ALA A 245 -6.70 90.70 -39.31
N GLY A 246 -7.50 91.01 -38.28
CA GLY A 246 -8.78 91.72 -38.43
C GLY A 246 -9.95 90.88 -38.91
N GLY A 247 -9.82 89.54 -38.95
CA GLY A 247 -10.92 88.64 -39.31
C GLY A 247 -11.89 88.43 -38.14
N ASP A 248 -13.09 89.01 -38.19
CA ASP A 248 -14.22 88.63 -37.30
C ASP A 248 -14.82 87.29 -37.76
N THR A 249 -14.02 86.21 -37.74
CA THR A 249 -14.49 84.82 -37.96
C THR A 249 -14.71 84.08 -36.64
N GLY A 250 -14.42 84.70 -35.49
CA GLY A 250 -14.38 84.05 -34.18
C GLY A 250 -15.70 83.99 -33.40
N LYS A 251 -16.84 84.36 -33.96
CA LYS A 251 -18.15 84.21 -33.28
C LYS A 251 -18.58 82.75 -33.14
N SER A 252 -18.03 81.83 -33.93
CA SER A 252 -18.27 80.38 -33.75
C SER A 252 -17.38 79.77 -32.67
N GLU A 253 -16.06 80.02 -32.67
CA GLU A 253 -15.12 79.30 -31.78
C GLU A 253 -15.27 79.63 -30.29
N ALA A 254 -15.67 80.86 -29.91
CA ALA A 254 -15.94 81.17 -28.51
C ALA A 254 -17.27 80.57 -28.02
N GLY A 255 -18.22 80.37 -28.94
CA GLY A 255 -19.43 79.60 -28.72
C GLY A 255 -19.09 78.12 -28.54
N ASP A 256 -18.30 77.57 -29.48
CA ASP A 256 -17.88 76.16 -29.50
C ASP A 256 -17.02 75.79 -28.28
N ALA A 257 -16.02 76.61 -27.92
CA ALA A 257 -15.19 76.42 -26.73
C ALA A 257 -15.99 76.61 -25.43
N ARG A 258 -17.04 77.45 -25.44
CA ARG A 258 -17.96 77.58 -24.30
C ARG A 258 -18.87 76.36 -24.18
N THR A 259 -19.44 75.85 -25.28
CA THR A 259 -20.21 74.59 -25.28
C THR A 259 -19.35 73.38 -24.94
N GLU A 260 -18.08 73.34 -25.36
CA GLU A 260 -17.15 72.25 -25.03
C GLU A 260 -16.75 72.27 -23.54
N ARG A 261 -16.55 73.46 -22.97
CA ARG A 261 -16.25 73.63 -21.53
C ARG A 261 -17.48 73.47 -20.65
N GLU A 262 -18.66 73.92 -21.09
CA GLU A 262 -19.95 73.63 -20.43
C GLU A 262 -20.25 72.12 -20.49
N GLY A 263 -19.93 71.45 -21.61
CA GLY A 263 -19.97 70.00 -21.74
C GLY A 263 -18.96 69.29 -20.84
N SER A 264 -17.74 69.82 -20.71
CA SER A 264 -16.71 69.30 -19.79
C SER A 264 -17.07 69.49 -18.32
N ARG A 265 -17.76 70.60 -17.97
CA ARG A 265 -18.34 70.82 -16.64
C ARG A 265 -19.48 69.86 -16.37
N ALA A 266 -20.40 69.67 -17.33
CA ALA A 266 -21.47 68.70 -17.21
C ALA A 266 -20.91 67.28 -17.05
N GLY A 267 -19.85 66.94 -17.79
CA GLY A 267 -19.12 65.69 -17.66
C GLY A 267 -18.44 65.52 -16.30
N ALA A 268 -17.77 66.55 -15.78
CA ALA A 268 -17.14 66.52 -14.47
C ALA A 268 -18.18 66.46 -13.33
N ALA A 269 -19.29 67.18 -13.44
CA ALA A 269 -20.41 67.12 -12.49
C ALA A 269 -21.10 65.76 -12.52
N ALA A 270 -21.30 65.18 -13.70
CA ALA A 270 -21.81 63.82 -13.84
C ALA A 270 -20.85 62.78 -13.26
N ALA A 271 -19.53 62.94 -13.48
CA ALA A 271 -18.51 62.07 -12.90
C ALA A 271 -18.47 62.17 -11.37
N LEU A 272 -18.58 63.38 -10.81
CA LEU A 272 -18.70 63.60 -9.37
C LEU A 272 -19.97 62.97 -8.80
N THR A 273 -21.10 63.14 -9.49
CA THR A 273 -22.38 62.56 -9.05
C THR A 273 -22.32 61.03 -9.06
N ARG A 274 -21.71 60.42 -10.08
CA ARG A 274 -21.46 58.97 -10.13
C ARG A 274 -20.52 58.51 -9.01
N ALA A 275 -19.40 59.20 -8.82
CA ALA A 275 -18.42 58.86 -7.78
C ALA A 275 -19.03 58.95 -6.37
N ARG A 276 -19.85 59.97 -6.11
CA ARG A 276 -20.61 60.10 -4.85
C ARG A 276 -21.64 58.98 -4.70
N ALA A 277 -22.42 58.68 -5.73
CA ALA A 277 -23.40 57.59 -5.69
C ALA A 277 -22.75 56.23 -5.43
N ASP A 278 -21.55 55.99 -5.97
CA ASP A 278 -20.81 54.73 -5.76
C ASP A 278 -20.20 54.64 -4.36
N LEU A 279 -19.76 55.77 -3.79
CA LEU A 279 -19.32 55.88 -2.38
C LEU A 279 -20.49 55.68 -1.41
N ASP A 280 -21.64 56.29 -1.69
CA ASP A 280 -22.84 56.15 -0.86
C ASP A 280 -23.34 54.70 -0.89
N ARG A 281 -23.30 54.04 -2.05
CA ARG A 281 -23.68 52.63 -2.20
C ARG A 281 -22.75 51.70 -1.39
N SER A 282 -21.43 51.90 -1.43
CA SER A 282 -20.49 51.09 -0.66
C SER A 282 -20.62 51.33 0.84
N ALA A 283 -20.84 52.58 1.27
CA ALA A 283 -21.10 52.94 2.66
C ALA A 283 -22.40 52.30 3.21
N GLN A 284 -23.47 52.26 2.41
CA GLN A 284 -24.72 51.59 2.80
C GLN A 284 -24.53 50.08 2.98
N LEU A 285 -23.81 49.41 2.09
CA LEU A 285 -23.50 47.98 2.21
C LEU A 285 -22.64 47.69 3.44
N ARG A 286 -21.69 48.56 3.76
CA ARG A 286 -20.86 48.47 4.96
C ARG A 286 -21.67 48.66 6.24
N ALA A 287 -22.64 49.56 6.24
CA ALA A 287 -23.56 49.76 7.35
C ALA A 287 -24.50 48.56 7.54
N ALA A 288 -25.01 47.97 6.45
CA ALA A 288 -25.83 46.76 6.49
C ALA A 288 -25.07 45.55 7.06
N LEU A 289 -23.78 45.40 6.69
CA LEU A 289 -22.91 44.36 7.27
C LEU A 289 -22.61 44.58 8.77
N ALA A 290 -22.60 45.83 9.24
CA ALA A 290 -22.34 46.15 10.63
C ALA A 290 -23.51 45.83 11.57
N GLN A 291 -24.74 45.73 11.05
CA GLN A 291 -25.95 45.42 11.83
C GLN A 291 -26.06 43.93 12.23
N GLY A 292 -25.17 43.07 11.71
CA GLY A 292 -25.16 41.63 12.00
C GLY A 292 -26.04 40.81 11.04
N ASP A 293 -25.61 39.57 10.80
CA ASP A 293 -26.08 38.58 9.81
C ASP A 293 -26.56 39.15 8.46
N PRO A 294 -25.66 39.29 7.46
CA PRO A 294 -26.04 39.87 6.18
C PRO A 294 -27.00 38.95 5.43
N GLY A 295 -28.25 39.39 5.26
CA GLY A 295 -29.22 38.70 4.42
C GLY A 295 -28.72 38.46 2.99
N ALA A 296 -29.33 37.48 2.31
CA ALA A 296 -28.94 37.08 0.94
C ALA A 296 -28.90 38.25 -0.05
N GLU A 297 -29.79 39.24 0.12
CA GLU A 297 -29.82 40.46 -0.69
C GLU A 297 -28.55 41.30 -0.55
N THR A 298 -28.07 41.53 0.67
CA THR A 298 -26.84 42.29 0.96
C THR A 298 -25.62 41.59 0.33
N LEU A 299 -25.54 40.27 0.45
CA LEU A 299 -24.47 39.48 -0.16
C LEU A 299 -24.50 39.53 -1.70
N THR A 300 -25.69 39.47 -2.31
CA THR A 300 -25.81 39.66 -3.78
C THR A 300 -25.48 41.08 -4.22
N ALA A 301 -25.78 42.08 -3.41
CA ALA A 301 -25.45 43.47 -3.72
C ALA A 301 -23.93 43.73 -3.64
N ILE A 302 -23.22 43.08 -2.69
CA ILE A 302 -21.75 43.11 -2.61
C ILE A 302 -21.12 42.42 -3.82
N ASP A 303 -21.65 41.27 -4.24
CA ASP A 303 -21.18 40.51 -5.41
C ASP A 303 -21.28 41.34 -6.72
N ARG A 304 -22.37 42.12 -6.85
CA ARG A 304 -22.61 43.02 -7.99
C ARG A 304 -21.65 44.22 -8.07
N LEU A 305 -20.85 44.49 -7.03
CA LEU A 305 -19.81 45.53 -7.07
C LEU A 305 -18.65 45.17 -8.01
N GLY A 306 -18.58 43.92 -8.50
CA GLY A 306 -17.63 43.48 -9.52
C GLY A 306 -16.19 43.38 -9.02
N ASP A 307 -15.98 43.33 -7.71
CA ASP A 307 -14.67 43.15 -7.11
C ASP A 307 -14.30 41.66 -7.04
N PRO A 308 -13.18 41.23 -7.64
CA PRO A 308 -12.75 39.84 -7.56
C PRO A 308 -12.39 39.40 -6.13
N ALA A 309 -12.02 40.34 -5.23
CA ALA A 309 -11.74 40.02 -3.84
C ALA A 309 -13.02 39.83 -3.02
N LEU A 310 -14.00 40.73 -3.18
CA LEU A 310 -15.29 40.63 -2.48
C LEU A 310 -16.11 39.43 -2.95
N SER A 311 -16.11 39.11 -4.24
CA SER A 311 -16.87 37.96 -4.78
C SER A 311 -16.35 36.62 -4.23
N LYS A 312 -15.04 36.46 -4.04
CA LYS A 312 -14.45 35.29 -3.38
C LYS A 312 -14.91 35.18 -1.92
N LEU A 313 -14.84 36.28 -1.16
CA LEU A 313 -15.25 36.30 0.25
C LEU A 313 -16.77 36.08 0.42
N VAL A 314 -17.59 36.57 -0.52
CA VAL A 314 -19.04 36.30 -0.57
C VAL A 314 -19.32 34.82 -0.88
N ALA A 315 -18.59 34.21 -1.81
CA ALA A 315 -18.72 32.78 -2.08
C ALA A 315 -18.32 31.92 -0.87
N GLU A 316 -17.29 32.33 -0.14
CA GLU A 316 -16.83 31.69 1.10
C GLU A 316 -17.87 31.82 2.24
N GLN A 317 -18.53 32.97 2.37
CA GLN A 317 -19.66 33.16 3.28
C GLN A 317 -20.87 32.27 2.98
N ARG A 318 -21.17 32.01 1.71
CA ARG A 318 -22.31 31.15 1.29
C ARG A 318 -22.06 29.65 1.56
N GLY A 319 -20.85 29.27 1.98
CA GLY A 319 -20.48 27.89 2.30
C GLY A 319 -21.05 27.37 3.63
N ALA A 320 -20.81 26.09 3.94
CA ALA A 320 -21.51 25.35 4.99
C ALA A 320 -21.11 25.68 6.45
N ASN A 321 -20.27 26.68 6.71
CA ASN A 321 -19.96 27.12 8.09
C ASN A 321 -19.31 28.53 8.14
N PRO A 322 -20.06 29.61 7.91
CA PRO A 322 -19.50 30.96 7.90
C PRO A 322 -19.18 31.44 9.32
N GLY A 323 -17.89 31.67 9.58
CA GLY A 323 -17.42 32.29 10.82
C GLY A 323 -17.40 33.82 10.75
N GLY A 324 -17.53 34.48 11.90
CA GLY A 324 -17.39 35.95 12.02
C GLY A 324 -16.03 36.52 11.58
N ALA A 325 -15.05 35.68 11.24
CA ALA A 325 -13.80 36.09 10.60
C ALA A 325 -14.00 36.55 9.16
N VAL A 326 -14.82 35.85 8.37
CA VAL A 326 -15.06 36.20 6.96
C VAL A 326 -15.92 37.47 6.87
N LEU A 327 -16.83 37.71 7.83
CA LEU A 327 -17.60 38.97 7.91
C LEU A 327 -16.69 40.16 8.23
N ARG A 328 -15.69 39.96 9.09
CA ARG A 328 -14.67 40.98 9.38
C ARG A 328 -13.81 41.28 8.15
N ALA A 329 -13.39 40.25 7.42
CA ALA A 329 -12.63 40.42 6.18
C ALA A 329 -13.44 41.15 5.08
N LEU A 330 -14.73 40.82 4.93
CA LEU A 330 -15.64 41.57 4.05
C LEU A 330 -15.77 43.04 4.46
N GLY A 331 -15.87 43.31 5.77
CA GLY A 331 -15.90 44.67 6.31
C GLY A 331 -14.62 45.45 5.99
N GLU A 332 -13.46 44.84 6.22
CA GLU A 332 -12.14 45.45 5.98
C GLU A 332 -11.90 45.75 4.50
N GLN A 333 -12.26 44.83 3.61
CA GLN A 333 -12.17 45.05 2.16
C GLN A 333 -13.13 46.14 1.66
N LEU A 334 -14.32 46.24 2.24
CA LEU A 334 -15.23 47.35 1.95
C LEU A 334 -14.71 48.69 2.48
N ASP A 335 -14.08 48.70 3.66
CA ASP A 335 -13.48 49.90 4.24
C ASP A 335 -12.31 50.42 3.36
N GLU A 336 -11.46 49.52 2.86
CA GLU A 336 -10.40 49.85 1.90
C GLU A 336 -10.96 50.43 0.58
N ARG A 337 -12.04 49.82 0.08
CA ARG A 337 -12.73 50.30 -1.12
C ARG A 337 -13.39 51.66 -0.91
N ILE A 338 -14.03 51.88 0.23
CA ILE A 338 -14.62 53.17 0.62
C ILE A 338 -13.55 54.25 0.68
N GLU A 339 -12.38 53.96 1.27
CA GLU A 339 -11.27 54.91 1.34
C GLU A 339 -10.72 55.24 -0.05
N THR A 340 -10.60 54.24 -0.91
CA THR A 340 -10.21 54.43 -2.32
C THR A 340 -11.24 55.30 -3.06
N GLN A 341 -12.54 55.07 -2.85
CA GLN A 341 -13.61 55.87 -3.45
C GLN A 341 -13.68 57.30 -2.87
N ARG A 342 -13.40 57.49 -1.59
CA ARG A 342 -13.27 58.83 -1.00
C ARG A 342 -12.18 59.64 -1.69
N ARG A 343 -11.04 59.01 -2.00
CA ARG A 343 -9.96 59.64 -2.75
C ARG A 343 -10.38 59.99 -4.18
N THR A 344 -11.15 59.15 -4.86
CA THR A 344 -11.65 59.46 -6.22
C THR A 344 -12.71 60.58 -6.20
N VAL A 345 -13.59 60.60 -5.20
CA VAL A 345 -14.54 61.71 -4.97
C VAL A 345 -13.79 63.00 -4.71
N ALA A 346 -12.82 63.04 -3.80
CA ALA A 346 -12.02 64.23 -3.52
C ALA A 346 -11.28 64.75 -4.77
N ALA A 347 -10.73 63.86 -5.58
CA ALA A 347 -10.10 64.22 -6.84
C ALA A 347 -11.11 64.77 -7.87
N ALA A 348 -12.30 64.18 -7.96
CA ALA A 348 -13.38 64.64 -8.83
C ALA A 348 -13.95 65.99 -8.37
N GLU A 349 -14.05 66.22 -7.06
CA GLU A 349 -14.46 67.50 -6.45
C GLU A 349 -13.45 68.60 -6.74
N LEU A 350 -12.16 68.32 -6.57
CA LEU A 350 -11.11 69.28 -6.93
C LEU A 350 -11.19 69.64 -8.41
N ARG A 351 -11.41 68.65 -9.29
CA ARG A 351 -11.55 68.89 -10.72
C ARG A 351 -12.80 69.72 -11.06
N ALA A 352 -13.93 69.41 -10.43
CA ALA A 352 -15.18 70.14 -10.65
C ALA A 352 -15.08 71.59 -10.15
N THR A 353 -14.48 71.82 -8.98
CA THR A 353 -14.28 73.16 -8.41
C THR A 353 -13.28 73.99 -9.20
N LEU A 354 -12.20 73.39 -9.71
CA LEU A 354 -11.27 74.06 -10.61
C LEU A 354 -11.95 74.50 -11.92
N LEU A 355 -12.73 73.61 -12.54
CA LEU A 355 -13.50 73.93 -13.75
C LEU A 355 -14.55 75.01 -13.50
N ASP A 356 -15.20 75.01 -12.33
CA ASP A 356 -16.19 76.02 -11.97
C ASP A 356 -15.55 77.40 -11.79
N LYS A 357 -14.38 77.45 -11.13
CA LYS A 357 -13.57 78.68 -11.02
C LYS A 357 -13.15 79.19 -12.40
N GLN A 358 -12.64 78.33 -13.27
CA GLN A 358 -12.24 78.71 -14.64
C GLN A 358 -13.42 79.28 -15.45
N ILE A 359 -14.63 78.73 -15.30
CA ILE A 359 -15.84 79.25 -15.97
C ILE A 359 -16.30 80.57 -15.35
N GLN A 360 -16.18 80.74 -14.04
CA GLN A 360 -16.48 82.01 -13.37
C GLN A 360 -15.50 83.10 -13.78
N ASP A 361 -14.20 82.80 -13.86
CA ASP A 361 -13.18 83.73 -14.34
C ASP A 361 -13.45 84.15 -15.79
N LEU A 362 -13.86 83.21 -16.66
CA LEU A 362 -14.29 83.51 -18.03
C LEU A 362 -15.56 84.38 -18.12
N ARG A 363 -16.51 84.20 -17.18
CA ARG A 363 -17.72 85.03 -17.10
C ARG A 363 -17.40 86.44 -16.59
N ALA A 364 -16.41 86.58 -15.71
CA ALA A 364 -15.92 87.87 -15.25
C ALA A 364 -15.10 88.59 -16.34
N ASP A 365 -14.37 87.84 -17.18
CA ASP A 365 -13.58 88.33 -18.31
C ASP A 365 -14.39 88.45 -19.63
N THR A 366 -15.68 88.81 -19.58
CA THR A 366 -16.42 89.19 -20.81
C THR A 366 -16.53 90.72 -20.98
N PRO A 367 -15.48 91.46 -21.41
CA PRO A 367 -15.67 92.83 -21.88
C PRO A 367 -16.26 92.85 -23.29
N ALA A 368 -17.22 93.74 -23.53
CA ALA A 368 -17.80 94.04 -24.83
C ALA A 368 -16.85 94.83 -25.77
N THR A 369 -15.52 94.71 -25.61
CA THR A 369 -14.51 95.50 -26.36
C THR A 369 -13.33 94.63 -26.85
N GLY A 370 -12.82 94.94 -28.04
CA GLY A 370 -11.82 94.14 -28.78
C GLY A 370 -10.54 93.80 -28.00
N ASP A 371 -10.06 94.70 -27.13
CA ASP A 371 -8.84 94.52 -26.33
C ASP A 371 -8.88 93.33 -25.34
N GLY A 372 -10.07 92.96 -24.85
CA GLY A 372 -10.21 91.88 -23.88
C GLY A 372 -9.99 90.49 -24.48
N ARG A 373 -10.35 90.33 -25.76
CA ARG A 373 -10.29 89.05 -26.48
C ARG A 373 -8.85 88.73 -26.92
N GLU A 374 -8.07 89.74 -27.27
CA GLU A 374 -6.64 89.58 -27.57
C GLU A 374 -5.87 89.06 -26.35
N ARG A 375 -6.07 89.64 -25.16
CA ARG A 375 -5.40 89.19 -23.93
C ARG A 375 -5.76 87.76 -23.49
N ALA A 376 -6.94 87.27 -23.87
CA ALA A 376 -7.35 85.90 -23.59
C ALA A 376 -6.69 84.90 -24.54
N LEU A 377 -6.57 85.25 -25.83
CA LEU A 377 -5.86 84.45 -26.83
C LEU A 377 -4.34 84.43 -26.57
N GLU A 378 -3.76 85.56 -26.12
CA GLU A 378 -2.35 85.62 -25.70
C GLU A 378 -2.05 84.72 -24.51
N ARG A 379 -2.91 84.73 -23.47
CA ARG A 379 -2.77 83.82 -22.33
C ARG A 379 -2.88 82.37 -22.75
N ALA A 380 -3.85 82.03 -23.61
CA ALA A 380 -4.00 80.67 -24.12
C ALA A 380 -2.78 80.20 -24.95
N ALA A 381 -2.20 81.08 -25.77
CA ALA A 381 -0.98 80.79 -26.52
C ALA A 381 0.24 80.61 -25.57
N GLN A 382 0.38 81.46 -24.55
CA GLN A 382 1.44 81.34 -23.53
C GLN A 382 1.30 80.05 -22.70
N ASP A 383 0.09 79.68 -22.33
CA ASP A 383 -0.19 78.44 -21.60
C ASP A 383 0.10 77.20 -22.45
N ALA A 384 -0.28 77.22 -23.73
CA ALA A 384 0.06 76.15 -24.67
C ALA A 384 1.59 76.03 -24.86
N GLN A 385 2.29 77.17 -24.94
CA GLN A 385 3.73 77.22 -25.14
C GLN A 385 4.49 76.71 -23.92
N SER A 386 4.15 77.18 -22.71
CA SER A 386 4.78 76.72 -21.48
C SER A 386 4.57 75.22 -21.23
N ASN A 387 3.38 74.68 -21.58
CA ASN A 387 3.10 73.25 -21.51
C ASN A 387 3.91 72.45 -22.53
N TYR A 388 4.07 72.95 -23.76
CA TYR A 388 4.89 72.33 -24.78
C TYR A 388 6.37 72.31 -24.35
N GLU A 389 6.92 73.43 -23.90
CA GLU A 389 8.30 73.55 -23.41
C GLU A 389 8.55 72.65 -22.19
N ALA A 390 7.62 72.60 -21.23
CA ALA A 390 7.73 71.73 -20.06
C ALA A 390 7.73 70.25 -20.44
N LEU A 391 6.85 69.84 -21.37
CA LEU A 391 6.81 68.45 -21.85
C LEU A 391 8.04 68.11 -22.68
N GLN A 392 8.50 69.01 -23.57
CA GLN A 392 9.71 68.84 -24.36
C GLN A 392 10.94 68.67 -23.47
N ASN A 393 11.08 69.52 -22.44
CA ASN A 393 12.16 69.40 -21.45
C ASN A 393 12.09 68.11 -20.63
N ARG A 394 10.88 67.55 -20.44
CA ARG A 394 10.69 66.27 -19.77
C ARG A 394 11.06 65.11 -20.69
N VAL A 395 10.67 65.15 -21.96
CA VAL A 395 11.06 64.17 -22.98
C VAL A 395 12.57 64.15 -23.16
N MET A 396 13.21 65.32 -23.32
CA MET A 396 14.66 65.43 -23.47
C MET A 396 15.43 64.89 -22.26
N ARG A 397 14.93 65.13 -21.04
CA ARG A 397 15.52 64.55 -19.81
C ARG A 397 15.38 63.03 -19.76
N VAL A 398 14.22 62.50 -20.13
CA VAL A 398 13.99 61.05 -20.18
C VAL A 398 14.87 60.41 -21.26
N SER A 399 14.93 60.98 -22.47
CA SER A 399 15.80 60.46 -23.54
C SER A 399 17.28 60.54 -23.19
N ALA A 400 17.72 61.63 -22.55
CA ALA A 400 19.10 61.75 -22.06
C ALA A 400 19.42 60.72 -20.97
N PHE A 401 18.47 60.46 -20.07
CA PHE A 401 18.60 59.40 -19.06
C PHE A 401 18.72 58.02 -19.69
N LEU A 402 17.94 57.74 -20.74
CA LEU A 402 18.02 56.48 -21.48
C LEU A 402 19.34 56.32 -22.25
N GLN A 403 19.89 57.41 -22.80
CA GLN A 403 21.20 57.39 -23.48
C GLN A 403 22.37 57.21 -22.51
N GLN A 404 22.32 57.83 -21.33
CA GLN A 404 23.34 57.66 -20.29
C GLN A 404 23.36 56.25 -19.69
N GLN A 405 22.26 55.51 -19.73
CA GLN A 405 22.17 54.12 -19.27
C GLN A 405 22.59 53.08 -20.33
N SER A 406 23.52 53.41 -21.24
CA SER A 406 24.04 52.49 -22.26
C SER A 406 24.68 51.20 -21.69
N MET A 407 24.88 51.11 -20.37
CA MET A 407 25.12 49.87 -19.64
C MET A 407 23.84 49.46 -18.87
N PRO A 408 22.97 48.63 -19.45
CA PRO A 408 21.81 48.12 -18.73
C PRO A 408 22.29 47.22 -17.58
N VAL A 409 22.12 47.69 -16.33
CA VAL A 409 22.37 46.85 -15.15
C VAL A 409 21.19 45.89 -15.04
N THR A 410 21.44 44.60 -15.28
CA THR A 410 20.42 43.57 -15.09
C THR A 410 20.14 43.42 -13.59
N GLU A 411 18.86 43.46 -13.22
CA GLU A 411 18.42 43.18 -11.85
C GLU A 411 18.62 41.72 -11.48
N ALA A 412 18.80 40.85 -12.48
CA ALA A 412 19.15 39.47 -12.29
C ALA A 412 20.63 39.22 -12.61
N ARG A 413 21.33 38.53 -11.70
CA ARG A 413 22.69 38.03 -11.94
C ARG A 413 22.83 36.58 -11.52
N ILE A 414 23.58 35.81 -12.29
CA ILE A 414 23.93 34.44 -11.95
C ILE A 414 24.97 34.48 -10.82
N VAL A 415 24.69 33.83 -9.70
CA VAL A 415 25.63 33.70 -8.57
C VAL A 415 26.50 32.48 -8.77
N THR A 416 25.88 31.35 -9.09
CA THR A 416 26.57 30.09 -9.34
C THR A 416 26.01 29.46 -10.60
N THR A 417 26.90 29.12 -11.54
CA THR A 417 26.55 28.33 -12.71
C THR A 417 26.43 26.86 -12.30
N ALA A 418 25.53 26.15 -12.97
CA ALA A 418 25.36 24.72 -12.80
C ALA A 418 26.56 23.95 -13.37
N LEU A 419 27.08 23.03 -12.54
CA LEU A 419 28.13 22.09 -12.91
C LEU A 419 27.53 20.70 -13.18
N PRO A 420 28.15 19.90 -14.07
CA PRO A 420 27.75 18.51 -14.28
C PRO A 420 28.04 17.69 -13.00
N PRO A 421 27.05 16.99 -12.43
CA PRO A 421 27.22 16.26 -11.19
C PRO A 421 28.12 15.02 -11.40
N LEU A 422 29.02 14.81 -10.44
CA LEU A 422 29.97 13.68 -10.47
C LEU A 422 29.31 12.32 -10.15
N SER A 423 28.09 12.32 -9.60
CA SER A 423 27.39 11.11 -9.18
C SER A 423 25.91 11.14 -9.56
N LYS A 424 25.34 9.95 -9.80
CA LYS A 424 23.91 9.80 -10.08
C LYS A 424 23.07 10.22 -8.87
N SER A 425 22.05 11.05 -9.10
CA SER A 425 21.16 11.53 -8.03
C SER A 425 20.07 10.52 -7.70
N ALA A 426 19.58 9.79 -8.71
CA ALA A 426 18.63 8.70 -8.55
C ALA A 426 18.81 7.62 -9.64
N PRO A 427 18.36 6.38 -9.39
CA PRO A 427 17.89 5.85 -8.10
C PRO A 427 19.02 5.64 -7.09
N LYS A 428 18.73 5.85 -5.80
CA LYS A 428 19.67 5.56 -4.70
C LYS A 428 19.77 4.04 -4.52
N SER A 429 20.78 3.42 -5.15
CA SER A 429 20.95 1.96 -5.15
C SER A 429 20.97 1.38 -3.73
N SER A 430 21.60 2.04 -2.76
CA SER A 430 21.60 1.62 -1.35
C SER A 430 20.20 1.57 -0.73
N LEU A 431 19.37 2.59 -0.98
CA LEU A 431 18.00 2.66 -0.46
C LEU A 431 17.12 1.56 -1.05
N ILE A 432 17.23 1.31 -2.36
CA ILE A 432 16.47 0.25 -3.05
C ILE A 432 16.88 -1.13 -2.54
N LEU A 433 18.18 -1.38 -2.38
CA LEU A 433 18.68 -2.65 -1.83
C LEU A 433 18.21 -2.85 -0.38
N LEU A 434 18.21 -1.80 0.44
CA LEU A 434 17.69 -1.83 1.80
C LEU A 434 16.19 -2.14 1.83
N LEU A 435 15.40 -1.45 1.00
CA LEU A 435 13.96 -1.71 0.85
C LEU A 435 13.68 -3.12 0.33
N GLY A 436 14.46 -3.62 -0.63
CA GLY A 436 14.36 -4.98 -1.16
C GLY A 436 14.67 -6.04 -0.10
N LEU A 437 15.65 -5.78 0.77
CA LEU A 437 15.99 -6.66 1.90
C LEU A 437 14.87 -6.69 2.95
N ILE A 438 14.40 -5.52 3.41
CA ILE A 438 13.34 -5.41 4.42
C ILE A 438 12.03 -5.97 3.88
N GLY A 439 11.64 -5.59 2.66
CA GLY A 439 10.45 -6.09 1.99
C GLY A 439 10.52 -7.59 1.74
N GLY A 440 11.68 -8.10 1.32
CA GLY A 440 11.93 -9.53 1.14
C GLY A 440 11.82 -10.33 2.45
N LEU A 441 12.34 -9.80 3.55
CA LEU A 441 12.22 -10.43 4.87
C LEU A 441 10.77 -10.45 5.35
N GLY A 442 10.04 -9.34 5.21
CA GLY A 442 8.61 -9.28 5.52
C GLY A 442 7.77 -10.25 4.69
N ALA A 443 7.96 -10.26 3.37
CA ALA A 443 7.28 -11.19 2.46
C ALA A 443 7.67 -12.65 2.75
N GLY A 444 8.93 -12.91 3.10
CA GLY A 444 9.41 -14.22 3.49
C GLY A 444 8.76 -14.75 4.76
N VAL A 445 8.62 -13.91 5.79
CA VAL A 445 7.90 -14.25 7.02
C VAL A 445 6.42 -14.51 6.72
N ALA A 446 5.78 -13.67 5.92
CA ALA A 446 4.38 -13.87 5.51
C ALA A 446 4.18 -15.19 4.73
N ALA A 447 5.07 -15.50 3.77
CA ALA A 447 5.03 -16.76 3.02
C ALA A 447 5.30 -17.98 3.90
N ALA A 448 6.24 -17.88 4.86
CA ALA A 448 6.49 -18.91 5.85
C ALA A 448 5.23 -19.15 6.70
N PHE A 449 4.62 -18.08 7.21
CA PHE A 449 3.39 -18.13 7.98
C PHE A 449 2.25 -18.78 7.20
N LEU A 450 1.99 -18.34 5.96
CA LEU A 450 0.93 -18.89 5.12
C LEU A 450 1.14 -20.39 4.86
N LYS A 451 2.38 -20.78 4.53
CA LYS A 451 2.71 -22.18 4.28
C LYS A 451 2.60 -23.04 5.55
N ASP A 452 2.74 -22.45 6.74
CA ASP A 452 2.56 -23.12 8.03
C ASP A 452 1.09 -23.21 8.43
N ALA A 453 0.30 -22.16 8.19
CA ALA A 453 -1.14 -22.16 8.40
C ALA A 453 -1.86 -23.19 7.51
N LEU A 454 -1.33 -23.44 6.30
CA LEU A 454 -1.82 -24.49 5.39
C LEU A 454 -1.32 -25.91 5.74
N ASP A 455 -0.35 -26.05 6.66
CA ASP A 455 0.20 -27.36 7.03
C ASP A 455 -0.59 -28.01 8.16
N ARG A 456 -1.51 -28.91 7.80
CA ARG A 456 -2.42 -29.61 8.73
C ARG A 456 -1.89 -30.96 9.24
N ARG A 457 -0.58 -31.22 9.12
CA ARG A 457 0.02 -32.50 9.53
C ARG A 457 0.07 -32.65 11.06
N VAL A 458 -0.19 -33.86 11.55
CA VAL A 458 -0.07 -34.19 12.98
C VAL A 458 1.41 -34.35 13.33
N ARG A 459 1.90 -33.50 14.25
CA ARG A 459 3.31 -33.49 14.68
C ARG A 459 3.48 -33.52 16.19
N TRP A 460 2.51 -33.01 16.95
CA TRP A 460 2.61 -32.90 18.41
C TRP A 460 1.54 -33.73 19.13
N SER A 461 1.89 -34.29 20.29
CA SER A 461 0.95 -35.03 21.16
C SER A 461 -0.27 -34.19 21.55
N ARG A 462 -0.05 -32.90 21.85
CA ARG A 462 -1.12 -31.95 22.19
C ARG A 462 -2.21 -31.85 21.11
N GLN A 463 -1.81 -31.98 19.84
CA GLN A 463 -2.77 -31.95 18.72
C GLN A 463 -3.69 -33.16 18.73
N ILE A 464 -3.18 -34.32 19.13
CA ILE A 464 -3.97 -35.55 19.23
C ILE A 464 -5.01 -35.40 20.35
N THR A 465 -4.59 -34.97 21.54
CA THR A 465 -5.50 -34.88 22.68
C THR A 465 -6.52 -33.74 22.55
N HIS A 466 -6.09 -32.54 22.13
CA HIS A 466 -7.00 -31.39 22.06
C HIS A 466 -7.80 -31.28 20.76
N GLU A 467 -7.28 -31.77 19.64
CA GLU A 467 -7.89 -31.54 18.33
C GLU A 467 -8.48 -32.80 17.69
N LEU A 468 -8.02 -34.01 18.07
CA LEU A 468 -8.68 -35.26 17.71
C LEU A 468 -9.57 -35.82 18.84
N GLY A 469 -9.46 -35.29 20.06
CA GLY A 469 -10.23 -35.74 21.22
C GLY A 469 -9.88 -37.15 21.71
N GLN A 470 -8.71 -37.67 21.31
CA GLN A 470 -8.30 -39.06 21.60
C GLN A 470 -7.11 -39.11 22.57
N PRO A 471 -7.02 -40.16 23.43
CA PRO A 471 -5.88 -40.34 24.32
C PRO A 471 -4.57 -40.51 23.53
N PHE A 472 -3.49 -39.85 23.95
CA PHE A 472 -2.18 -40.03 23.36
C PHE A 472 -1.37 -41.06 24.15
N LEU A 473 -1.01 -42.18 23.52
CA LEU A 473 -0.36 -43.31 24.18
C LEU A 473 1.17 -43.24 24.13
N GLY A 474 1.74 -42.49 23.18
CA GLY A 474 3.19 -42.31 23.06
C GLY A 474 3.69 -42.27 21.63
N THR A 475 5.01 -42.31 21.47
CA THR A 475 5.71 -42.20 20.18
C THR A 475 6.62 -43.41 19.92
N LEU A 476 6.51 -43.99 18.72
CA LEU A 476 7.51 -44.90 18.18
C LEU A 476 8.52 -44.10 17.35
N GLU A 477 9.77 -44.03 17.82
CA GLU A 477 10.85 -43.30 17.15
C GLU A 477 11.26 -43.98 15.84
N ALA A 478 11.71 -43.19 14.86
CA ALA A 478 12.26 -43.74 13.61
C ALA A 478 13.60 -44.46 13.90
N CYS A 479 13.61 -45.79 13.86
CA CYS A 479 14.78 -46.59 14.24
C CYS A 479 15.85 -46.68 13.13
N PRO A 480 17.16 -46.73 13.47
CA PRO A 480 18.23 -47.05 12.53
C PRO A 480 18.15 -48.51 12.05
N ALA A 481 18.74 -48.79 10.87
CA ALA A 481 18.62 -50.06 10.13
C ALA A 481 18.96 -51.34 10.93
N ARG A 482 19.73 -51.24 12.02
CA ARG A 482 20.09 -52.36 12.92
C ARG A 482 18.93 -52.94 13.72
N ALA A 483 17.84 -52.19 13.94
CA ALA A 483 16.66 -52.67 14.67
C ALA A 483 15.82 -53.71 13.90
N ARG A 484 16.24 -54.09 12.70
CA ARG A 484 15.64 -55.15 11.89
C ARG A 484 16.37 -56.49 12.04
N GLU A 485 17.46 -56.54 12.79
CA GLU A 485 18.24 -57.77 12.98
C GLU A 485 17.71 -58.50 14.21
N PHE A 486 17.19 -59.73 14.01
CA PHE A 486 16.80 -60.63 15.08
C PHE A 486 17.72 -61.85 15.08
N ARG A 487 18.20 -62.23 16.26
CA ARG A 487 19.05 -63.41 16.44
C ARG A 487 18.20 -64.48 17.08
N HIS A 488 17.79 -65.46 16.28
CA HIS A 488 17.13 -66.65 16.77
C HIS A 488 18.23 -67.61 17.28
N SER A 489 18.23 -67.94 18.57
CA SER A 489 19.10 -68.98 19.14
C SER A 489 18.31 -69.81 20.14
N PRO A 490 17.81 -70.99 19.72
CA PRO A 490 17.14 -71.93 20.63
C PRO A 490 18.09 -72.54 21.68
N ASP A 491 19.42 -72.47 21.47
CA ASP A 491 20.41 -73.28 22.19
C ASP A 491 21.72 -72.53 22.54
N GLY A 492 21.70 -71.19 22.59
CA GLY A 492 22.84 -70.37 23.03
C GLY A 492 24.05 -70.30 22.09
N SER A 493 24.03 -70.95 20.92
CA SER A 493 25.05 -70.80 19.88
C SER A 493 24.90 -69.48 19.10
N PRO A 494 25.97 -68.90 18.53
CA PRO A 494 25.89 -67.66 17.74
C PRO A 494 25.15 -67.89 16.42
N GLY A 495 23.82 -67.77 16.45
CA GLY A 495 22.95 -67.87 15.29
C GLY A 495 23.11 -66.71 14.29
N ARG A 496 22.83 -67.00 13.02
CA ARG A 496 22.85 -66.04 11.90
C ARG A 496 21.78 -64.95 12.14
N ALA A 497 22.15 -63.68 11.94
CA ALA A 497 21.20 -62.57 12.10
C ALA A 497 20.24 -62.54 10.91
N ASP A 498 18.98 -62.89 11.14
CA ASP A 498 17.94 -62.78 10.14
C ASP A 498 17.35 -61.37 10.14
N ARG A 499 17.16 -60.81 8.94
CA ARG A 499 16.53 -59.50 8.77
C ARG A 499 15.02 -59.64 8.78
N LEU A 500 14.38 -59.08 9.80
CA LEU A 500 12.93 -58.99 9.91
C LEU A 500 12.35 -57.91 8.97
N PRO A 501 11.11 -58.10 8.49
CA PRO A 501 10.40 -57.12 7.66
C PRO A 501 10.05 -55.82 8.40
N VAL A 502 9.95 -55.89 9.74
CA VAL A 502 9.61 -54.77 10.63
C VAL A 502 10.67 -54.58 11.71
N PRO A 503 10.90 -53.34 12.19
CA PRO A 503 11.81 -53.12 13.30
C PRO A 503 11.23 -53.69 14.61
N LEU A 504 12.07 -54.38 15.38
CA LEU A 504 11.73 -54.94 16.67
C LEU A 504 12.48 -54.16 17.75
N PHE A 505 11.73 -53.46 18.60
CA PHE A 505 12.26 -52.53 19.58
C PHE A 505 12.51 -53.16 20.94
N ILE A 506 11.94 -54.34 21.22
CA ILE A 506 12.06 -55.00 22.52
C ILE A 506 13.14 -56.09 22.48
N ALA A 507 13.39 -56.70 21.32
CA ALA A 507 14.42 -57.72 21.20
C ALA A 507 15.85 -57.15 21.19
N ASN A 508 16.80 -57.95 21.70
CA ASN A 508 18.24 -57.70 21.65
C ASN A 508 18.76 -56.49 22.46
N GLY A 509 18.05 -56.04 23.51
CA GLY A 509 18.54 -55.00 24.44
C GLY A 509 18.80 -53.62 23.81
N SER A 510 18.25 -53.37 22.62
CA SER A 510 18.48 -52.16 21.81
C SER A 510 17.28 -51.20 21.77
N GLY A 511 16.28 -51.44 22.62
CA GLY A 511 15.09 -50.61 22.73
C GLY A 511 15.35 -49.25 23.33
N SER A 512 14.88 -48.20 22.65
CA SER A 512 14.76 -46.86 23.25
C SER A 512 13.78 -46.93 24.43
N PRO A 513 14.12 -46.43 25.63
CA PRO A 513 13.22 -46.43 26.78
C PRO A 513 11.84 -45.82 26.50
N ALA A 514 11.81 -44.81 25.62
CA ALA A 514 10.57 -44.14 25.20
C ALA A 514 9.64 -45.05 24.37
N VAL A 515 10.22 -45.97 23.59
CA VAL A 515 9.44 -46.93 22.81
C VAL A 515 8.84 -48.00 23.73
N LEU A 516 9.62 -48.52 24.67
CA LEU A 516 9.12 -49.47 25.66
C LEU A 516 8.00 -48.84 26.52
N GLU A 517 8.20 -47.60 26.97
CA GLU A 517 7.16 -46.84 27.70
C GLU A 517 5.88 -46.68 26.87
N THR A 518 5.98 -46.40 25.57
CA THR A 518 4.83 -46.30 24.67
C THR A 518 4.08 -47.63 24.55
N LEU A 519 4.80 -48.75 24.41
CA LEU A 519 4.20 -50.08 24.31
C LEU A 519 3.55 -50.51 25.63
N CYS A 520 4.20 -50.26 26.77
CA CYS A 520 3.63 -50.49 28.10
C CYS A 520 2.40 -49.62 28.35
N THR A 521 2.43 -48.33 27.98
CA THR A 521 1.28 -47.42 28.10
C THR A 521 0.11 -47.89 27.23
N THR A 522 0.41 -48.35 26.02
CA THR A 522 -0.59 -48.94 25.12
C THR A 522 -1.22 -50.18 25.75
N LYS A 523 -0.42 -51.07 26.33
CA LYS A 523 -0.89 -52.24 27.08
C LYS A 523 -1.83 -51.86 28.22
N VAL A 524 -1.38 -50.99 29.11
CA VAL A 524 -2.16 -50.56 30.28
C VAL A 524 -3.51 -49.99 29.84
N SER A 525 -3.52 -49.19 28.78
CA SER A 525 -4.75 -48.59 28.26
C SER A 525 -5.69 -49.66 27.69
N ILE A 526 -5.17 -50.67 26.99
CA ILE A 526 -5.95 -51.83 26.51
C ILE A 526 -6.54 -52.60 27.70
N ASP A 527 -5.73 -52.92 28.70
CA ASP A 527 -6.15 -53.71 29.86
C ASP A 527 -7.20 -52.99 30.70
N GLN A 528 -7.11 -51.66 30.81
CA GLN A 528 -8.12 -50.82 31.46
C GLN A 528 -9.42 -50.75 30.65
N ALA A 529 -9.33 -50.59 29.33
CA ALA A 529 -10.51 -50.52 28.46
C ALA A 529 -11.28 -51.86 28.42
N LEU A 530 -10.57 -52.98 28.48
CA LEU A 530 -11.11 -54.34 28.39
C LEU A 530 -10.98 -55.11 29.71
N HIS A 531 -11.12 -54.42 30.84
CA HIS A 531 -10.89 -55.01 32.16
C HIS A 531 -11.87 -56.14 32.54
N ARG A 532 -13.00 -56.25 31.83
CA ARG A 532 -14.07 -57.24 32.06
C ARG A 532 -13.95 -58.47 31.18
N GLU A 533 -13.11 -58.41 30.14
CA GLU A 533 -12.98 -59.47 29.15
C GLU A 533 -11.84 -60.42 29.55
N THR A 534 -12.08 -61.72 29.38
CA THR A 534 -11.06 -62.77 29.62
C THR A 534 -10.06 -62.85 28.47
N CYS A 535 -10.53 -62.68 27.23
CA CYS A 535 -9.71 -62.52 26.03
C CYS A 535 -9.93 -61.13 25.43
N ARG A 536 -8.83 -60.44 25.11
CA ARG A 536 -8.87 -59.06 24.61
C ARG A 536 -8.66 -59.04 23.10
N VAL A 537 -9.71 -58.78 22.32
CA VAL A 537 -9.60 -58.64 20.86
C VAL A 537 -9.35 -57.18 20.51
N VAL A 538 -8.13 -56.87 20.04
CA VAL A 538 -7.67 -55.50 19.78
C VAL A 538 -7.31 -55.33 18.31
N GLY A 539 -7.96 -54.37 17.66
CA GLY A 539 -7.67 -53.96 16.29
C GLY A 539 -6.64 -52.84 16.24
N VAL A 540 -5.60 -53.00 15.42
CA VAL A 540 -4.67 -51.91 15.10
C VAL A 540 -5.04 -51.32 13.74
N ILE A 541 -5.43 -50.05 13.75
CA ILE A 541 -5.90 -49.32 12.56
C ILE A 541 -5.02 -48.10 12.25
N SER A 542 -5.18 -47.56 11.06
CA SER A 542 -4.51 -46.34 10.61
C SER A 542 -5.37 -45.65 9.57
N ALA A 543 -5.19 -44.34 9.39
CA ALA A 543 -5.95 -43.58 8.39
C ALA A 543 -5.50 -43.95 6.98
N ASN A 544 -4.17 -44.00 6.77
CA ASN A 544 -3.56 -44.28 5.47
C ASN A 544 -2.66 -45.52 5.49
N ALA A 545 -2.32 -46.04 4.31
CA ALA A 545 -1.31 -47.08 4.15
C ALA A 545 0.07 -46.61 4.65
N GLN A 546 0.90 -47.57 5.09
CA GLN A 546 2.30 -47.35 5.51
C GLN A 546 2.52 -46.41 6.72
N GLU A 547 1.53 -46.28 7.60
CA GLU A 547 1.66 -45.57 8.89
C GLU A 547 2.35 -46.42 9.98
N GLY A 548 2.44 -47.74 9.75
CA GLY A 548 3.23 -48.69 10.56
C GLY A 548 2.42 -49.49 11.58
N LYS A 549 1.20 -49.89 11.21
CA LYS A 549 0.34 -50.82 11.96
C LYS A 549 1.06 -52.13 12.27
N THR A 550 1.58 -52.81 11.25
CA THR A 550 2.39 -54.04 11.36
C THR A 550 3.51 -53.92 12.39
N THR A 551 4.19 -52.76 12.42
CA THR A 551 5.27 -52.51 13.38
C THR A 551 4.74 -52.46 14.81
N LEU A 552 3.65 -51.73 15.06
CA LEU A 552 3.04 -51.68 16.39
C LEU A 552 2.49 -53.05 16.82
N VAL A 553 1.75 -53.74 15.93
CA VAL A 553 1.18 -55.08 16.18
C VAL A 553 2.27 -56.06 16.59
N THR A 554 3.35 -56.14 15.80
CA THR A 554 4.45 -57.09 16.06
C THR A 554 5.14 -56.80 17.38
N ASN A 555 5.39 -55.52 17.70
CA ASN A 555 6.07 -55.15 18.95
C ASN A 555 5.17 -55.34 20.18
N LEU A 556 3.87 -55.08 20.07
CA LEU A 556 2.92 -55.40 21.14
C LEU A 556 2.82 -56.91 21.36
N ALA A 557 2.80 -57.71 20.28
CA ALA A 557 2.75 -59.16 20.39
C ALA A 557 3.97 -59.70 21.14
N VAL A 558 5.18 -59.24 20.79
CA VAL A 558 6.41 -59.63 21.49
C VAL A 558 6.39 -59.19 22.95
N LEU A 559 5.96 -57.96 23.25
CA LEU A 559 5.81 -57.49 24.64
C LEU A 559 4.89 -58.42 25.46
N PHE A 560 3.76 -58.82 24.87
CA PHE A 560 2.78 -59.67 25.56
C PHE A 560 3.30 -61.10 25.75
N VAL A 561 4.06 -61.64 24.78
CA VAL A 561 4.75 -62.93 24.91
C VAL A 561 5.81 -62.89 26.01
N GLU A 562 6.62 -61.83 26.10
CA GLU A 562 7.62 -61.67 27.18
C GLU A 562 6.96 -61.61 28.56
N MET A 563 5.74 -61.09 28.65
CA MET A 563 4.90 -61.09 29.84
C MET A 563 4.16 -62.42 30.07
N ARG A 564 4.49 -63.48 29.32
CA ARG A 564 3.92 -64.83 29.38
C ARG A 564 2.43 -64.93 29.05
N ALA A 565 1.88 -63.99 28.27
CA ALA A 565 0.52 -64.10 27.76
C ALA A 565 0.46 -64.98 26.52
N ARG A 566 -0.67 -65.67 26.31
CA ARG A 566 -0.95 -66.39 25.06
C ARG A 566 -1.48 -65.40 24.03
N VAL A 567 -0.73 -65.16 22.96
CA VAL A 567 -1.01 -64.13 21.96
C VAL A 567 -1.24 -64.74 20.59
N LEU A 568 -2.36 -64.37 19.97
CA LEU A 568 -2.63 -64.61 18.56
C LEU A 568 -2.58 -63.29 17.79
N VAL A 569 -1.83 -63.24 16.70
CA VAL A 569 -1.84 -62.14 15.73
C VAL A 569 -2.60 -62.58 14.50
N ILE A 570 -3.64 -61.85 14.11
CA ILE A 570 -4.43 -62.11 12.91
C ILE A 570 -4.16 -61.01 11.89
N ASP A 571 -3.77 -61.41 10.70
CA ASP A 571 -3.60 -60.50 9.57
C ASP A 571 -4.90 -60.39 8.77
N ALA A 572 -5.68 -59.35 9.06
CA ALA A 572 -6.91 -59.04 8.33
C ALA A 572 -6.66 -58.10 7.12
N ASN A 573 -5.40 -57.73 6.85
CA ASN A 573 -5.05 -56.90 5.69
C ASN A 573 -4.72 -57.78 4.48
N LEU A 574 -5.78 -58.25 3.82
CA LEU A 574 -5.65 -59.15 2.65
C LEU A 574 -4.98 -58.49 1.43
N TYR A 575 -4.83 -57.16 1.41
CA TYR A 575 -4.30 -56.37 0.27
C TYR A 575 -2.76 -56.30 0.20
N GLY A 576 -2.06 -57.03 1.06
CA GLY A 576 -0.60 -57.06 1.12
C GLY A 576 -0.07 -56.62 2.48
N SER A 577 -0.06 -57.57 3.41
CA SER A 577 0.57 -57.41 4.73
C SER A 577 2.04 -57.84 4.70
N GLY A 578 2.80 -57.38 5.69
CA GLY A 578 4.15 -57.90 5.97
C GLY A 578 4.19 -58.93 7.09
N LEU A 579 3.03 -59.44 7.55
CA LEU A 579 2.96 -60.36 8.69
C LEU A 579 3.29 -61.80 8.29
N ALA A 580 2.96 -62.23 7.06
CA ALA A 580 3.29 -63.57 6.57
C ALA A 580 4.80 -63.86 6.60
N ASP A 581 5.63 -62.85 6.38
CA ASP A 581 7.10 -62.91 6.44
C ASP A 581 7.64 -63.24 7.86
N LEU A 582 6.80 -63.15 8.89
CA LEU A 582 7.14 -63.47 10.29
C LEU A 582 6.83 -64.91 10.68
N ALA A 583 6.24 -65.71 9.79
CA ALA A 583 5.95 -67.12 10.02
C ALA A 583 7.24 -67.95 10.13
N GLU A 584 7.23 -68.94 11.01
CA GLU A 584 8.27 -69.95 11.10
C GLU A 584 7.96 -71.07 10.09
N GLY A 585 8.52 -70.95 8.89
CA GLY A 585 8.30 -71.91 7.80
C GLY A 585 7.22 -71.46 6.80
N ASP A 586 6.42 -72.41 6.30
CA ASP A 586 5.34 -72.12 5.36
C ASP A 586 4.19 -71.38 6.09
N PRO A 587 3.78 -70.18 5.63
CA PRO A 587 2.65 -69.44 6.21
C PRO A 587 1.29 -70.19 6.16
N GLY A 588 1.22 -71.34 5.50
CA GLY A 588 0.05 -72.21 5.54
C GLY A 588 -1.17 -71.61 4.81
N PRO A 589 -2.38 -72.14 5.06
CA PRO A 589 -3.58 -71.75 4.32
C PRO A 589 -4.02 -70.30 4.61
N GLY A 590 -3.72 -69.78 5.81
CA GLY A 590 -4.06 -68.43 6.29
C GLY A 590 -5.55 -68.11 6.37
N LEU A 591 -5.86 -66.86 6.67
CA LEU A 591 -7.20 -66.37 7.02
C LEU A 591 -8.20 -66.54 5.88
N ALA A 592 -7.81 -66.21 4.64
CA ALA A 592 -8.70 -66.31 3.49
C ALA A 592 -9.22 -67.74 3.28
N ARG A 593 -8.35 -68.75 3.38
CA ARG A 593 -8.75 -70.16 3.26
C ARG A 593 -9.40 -70.68 4.53
N ALA A 594 -8.98 -70.23 5.72
CA ALA A 594 -9.65 -70.58 6.97
C ALA A 594 -11.15 -70.28 6.92
N VAL A 595 -11.49 -69.09 6.41
CA VAL A 595 -12.87 -68.64 6.24
C VAL A 595 -13.58 -69.35 5.08
N THR A 596 -12.94 -69.43 3.91
CA THR A 596 -13.57 -69.97 2.69
C THR A 596 -13.80 -71.47 2.78
N GLU A 597 -12.86 -72.21 3.36
CA GLU A 597 -12.90 -73.67 3.50
C GLU A 597 -13.43 -74.13 4.87
N ARG A 598 -13.82 -73.20 5.76
CA ARG A 598 -14.32 -73.45 7.12
C ARG A 598 -13.41 -74.37 7.94
N ARG A 599 -12.10 -74.10 7.90
CA ARG A 599 -11.11 -74.84 8.69
C ARG A 599 -11.12 -74.38 10.14
N SER A 600 -10.70 -75.27 11.04
CA SER A 600 -10.57 -74.96 12.46
C SER A 600 -9.39 -74.02 12.72
N LEU A 601 -9.42 -73.25 13.83
CA LEU A 601 -8.35 -72.33 14.18
C LEU A 601 -6.95 -73.00 14.26
N PRO A 602 -6.77 -74.18 14.90
CA PRO A 602 -5.46 -74.82 15.02
C PRO A 602 -4.83 -75.25 13.68
N GLU A 603 -5.62 -75.48 12.65
CA GLU A 603 -5.13 -75.87 11.31
C GLU A 603 -4.56 -74.70 10.51
N CYS A 604 -4.91 -73.47 10.88
CA CYS A 604 -4.59 -72.27 10.11
C CYS A 604 -3.56 -71.37 10.81
N VAL A 605 -3.34 -71.59 12.10
CA VAL A 605 -2.38 -70.85 12.92
C VAL A 605 -0.99 -71.46 12.76
N VAL A 606 0.00 -70.59 12.55
CA VAL A 606 1.42 -70.96 12.48
C VAL A 606 2.19 -70.30 13.63
N ALA A 607 3.28 -70.93 14.07
CA ALA A 607 4.20 -70.29 15.00
C ALA A 607 4.95 -69.15 14.30
N SER A 608 5.15 -68.02 14.99
CA SER A 608 6.03 -66.96 14.52
C SER A 608 7.45 -67.16 15.05
N ARG A 609 8.45 -66.71 14.28
CA ARG A 609 9.86 -66.61 14.69
C ARG A 609 10.10 -65.80 15.97
N LEU A 610 9.07 -65.07 16.42
CA LEU A 610 9.08 -64.16 17.56
C LEU A 610 8.29 -64.69 18.78
N GLY A 611 7.81 -65.94 18.75
CA GLY A 611 7.22 -66.62 19.91
C GLY A 611 5.71 -66.42 20.13
N PHE A 612 5.00 -65.70 19.25
CA PHE A 612 3.53 -65.64 19.24
C PHE A 612 2.93 -66.54 18.14
N HIS A 613 1.64 -66.84 18.25
CA HIS A 613 0.88 -67.53 17.21
C HIS A 613 0.38 -66.55 16.16
N LEU A 614 0.52 -66.87 14.88
CA LEU A 614 0.17 -66.01 13.74
C LEU A 614 -0.87 -66.70 12.86
N LEU A 615 -1.93 -65.98 12.50
CA LEU A 615 -2.84 -66.32 11.42
C LEU A 615 -2.61 -65.33 10.27
N PRO A 616 -1.79 -65.68 9.26
CA PRO A 616 -1.49 -64.78 8.14
C PRO A 616 -2.71 -64.61 7.24
N GLY A 617 -2.79 -63.55 6.44
CA GLY A 617 -3.94 -63.30 5.55
C GLY A 617 -4.18 -64.41 4.52
N GLY A 618 -3.11 -65.16 4.19
CA GLY A 618 -3.09 -66.29 3.26
C GLY A 618 -1.93 -66.16 2.27
N ALA A 619 -1.26 -67.27 1.98
CA ALA A 619 -0.31 -67.35 0.87
C ALA A 619 -1.06 -67.77 -0.41
N GLY A 620 -1.19 -66.84 -1.36
CA GLY A 620 -1.89 -67.09 -2.62
C GLY A 620 -2.36 -65.82 -3.32
N PRO A 621 -2.97 -65.93 -4.52
CA PRO A 621 -3.58 -64.81 -5.21
C PRO A 621 -4.67 -64.16 -4.35
N LEU A 622 -4.80 -62.83 -4.46
CA LEU A 622 -5.78 -62.04 -3.71
C LEU A 622 -7.18 -62.68 -3.83
N PRO A 623 -7.92 -62.88 -2.73
CA PRO A 623 -9.28 -63.39 -2.81
C PRO A 623 -10.17 -62.46 -3.65
N ASN A 624 -11.10 -63.02 -4.42
CA ASN A 624 -12.00 -62.25 -5.30
C ASN A 624 -12.86 -61.23 -4.51
N HIS A 625 -13.23 -61.56 -3.26
CA HIS A 625 -14.07 -60.72 -2.40
C HIS A 625 -13.53 -60.62 -0.95
N PRO A 626 -12.50 -59.79 -0.69
CA PRO A 626 -11.89 -59.64 0.65
C PRO A 626 -12.87 -59.14 1.73
N VAL A 627 -13.75 -58.21 1.38
CA VAL A 627 -14.75 -57.61 2.28
C VAL A 627 -15.72 -58.68 2.81
N GLU A 628 -16.14 -59.62 1.96
CA GLU A 628 -17.09 -60.67 2.31
C GLU A 628 -16.46 -61.70 3.26
N ILE A 629 -15.18 -62.01 3.07
CA ILE A 629 -14.40 -62.88 3.97
C ILE A 629 -14.36 -62.27 5.37
N LEU A 630 -14.08 -60.96 5.45
CA LEU A 630 -13.97 -60.22 6.70
C LEU A 630 -15.32 -59.96 7.39
N GLY A 631 -16.45 -60.08 6.68
CA GLY A 631 -17.80 -60.00 7.23
C GLY A 631 -18.49 -61.34 7.47
N SER A 632 -17.81 -62.45 7.19
CA SER A 632 -18.41 -63.78 7.19
C SER A 632 -18.74 -64.30 8.60
N ALA A 633 -19.76 -65.16 8.69
CA ALA A 633 -20.06 -65.90 9.92
C ALA A 633 -18.90 -66.83 10.34
N ALA A 634 -18.12 -67.33 9.38
CA ALA A 634 -16.98 -68.20 9.64
C ALA A 634 -15.84 -67.46 10.38
N LEU A 635 -15.56 -66.19 10.02
CA LEU A 635 -14.59 -65.38 10.79
C LEU A 635 -15.08 -65.15 12.22
N ARG A 636 -16.38 -64.90 12.41
CA ARG A 636 -16.97 -64.74 13.76
C ARG A 636 -16.78 -66.00 14.60
N GLN A 637 -16.97 -67.18 14.01
CA GLN A 637 -16.73 -68.46 14.68
C GLN A 637 -15.25 -68.66 15.01
N LEU A 638 -14.35 -68.38 14.06
CA LEU A 638 -12.89 -68.47 14.28
C LEU A 638 -12.41 -67.54 15.41
N LEU A 639 -12.95 -66.32 15.49
CA LEU A 639 -12.65 -65.40 16.58
C LEU A 639 -13.24 -65.87 17.91
N ALA A 640 -14.39 -66.55 17.92
CA ALA A 640 -14.93 -67.16 19.13
C ALA A 640 -14.02 -68.29 19.64
N GLU A 641 -13.55 -69.16 18.75
CA GLU A 641 -12.55 -70.20 19.07
C GLU A 641 -11.24 -69.58 19.60
N ALA A 642 -10.81 -68.46 19.02
CA ALA A 642 -9.60 -67.76 19.47
C ALA A 642 -9.77 -67.15 20.87
N ARG A 643 -10.98 -66.68 21.22
CA ARG A 643 -11.27 -66.13 22.55
C ARG A 643 -11.11 -67.16 23.66
N ASP A 644 -11.31 -68.45 23.38
CA ASP A 644 -11.17 -69.51 24.39
C ASP A 644 -9.71 -69.94 24.63
N HIS A 645 -8.84 -69.75 23.63
CA HIS A 645 -7.47 -70.28 23.65
C HIS A 645 -6.37 -69.23 23.94
N TYR A 646 -6.69 -67.94 23.77
CA TYR A 646 -5.71 -66.85 23.87
C TYR A 646 -6.14 -65.77 24.86
N ASP A 647 -5.16 -65.09 25.46
CA ASP A 647 -5.42 -63.97 26.37
C ASP A 647 -5.52 -62.65 25.59
N TYR A 648 -4.79 -62.55 24.46
CA TYR A 648 -4.83 -61.42 23.54
C TYR A 648 -4.93 -61.88 22.08
N VAL A 649 -5.86 -61.28 21.33
CA VAL A 649 -5.97 -61.43 19.88
C VAL A 649 -5.75 -60.06 19.25
N LEU A 650 -4.59 -59.89 18.60
CA LEU A 650 -4.22 -58.65 17.91
C LEU A 650 -4.55 -58.76 16.43
N ILE A 651 -5.40 -57.87 15.92
CA ILE A 651 -5.84 -57.91 14.52
C ILE A 651 -5.24 -56.71 13.76
N GLU A 652 -4.43 -56.98 12.73
CA GLU A 652 -3.99 -55.93 11.80
C GLU A 652 -5.11 -55.65 10.79
N VAL A 653 -5.75 -54.50 10.93
CA VAL A 653 -6.86 -54.09 10.06
C VAL A 653 -6.32 -53.20 8.94
N PRO A 654 -6.80 -53.31 7.69
CA PRO A 654 -6.40 -52.42 6.59
C PRO A 654 -6.71 -50.93 6.88
N PRO A 655 -6.04 -49.98 6.20
CA PRO A 655 -6.26 -48.55 6.44
C PRO A 655 -7.71 -48.11 6.18
N VAL A 656 -8.28 -47.34 7.10
CA VAL A 656 -9.70 -46.97 7.11
C VAL A 656 -10.10 -46.16 5.86
N LEU A 657 -9.22 -45.31 5.34
CA LEU A 657 -9.52 -44.52 4.13
C LEU A 657 -9.26 -45.28 2.82
N SER A 658 -8.54 -46.39 2.88
CA SER A 658 -8.14 -47.14 1.68
C SER A 658 -9.04 -48.34 1.40
N ALA A 659 -9.71 -48.90 2.40
CA ALA A 659 -10.56 -50.06 2.24
C ALA A 659 -11.79 -50.05 3.17
N VAL A 660 -12.93 -50.53 2.65
CA VAL A 660 -14.21 -50.61 3.38
C VAL A 660 -14.17 -51.67 4.50
N ASP A 661 -13.21 -52.58 4.44
CA ASP A 661 -13.02 -53.71 5.36
C ASP A 661 -12.97 -53.35 6.84
N ALA A 662 -12.35 -52.23 7.18
CA ALA A 662 -12.22 -51.80 8.57
C ALA A 662 -13.58 -51.62 9.25
N ARG A 663 -14.59 -51.19 8.48
CA ARG A 663 -15.97 -51.05 8.95
C ARG A 663 -16.61 -52.41 9.25
N VAL A 664 -16.36 -53.39 8.41
CA VAL A 664 -16.99 -54.71 8.50
C VAL A 664 -16.47 -55.50 9.70
N VAL A 665 -15.17 -55.41 9.99
CA VAL A 665 -14.56 -56.08 11.15
C VAL A 665 -14.80 -55.31 12.45
N SER A 666 -15.35 -54.08 12.39
CA SER A 666 -15.51 -53.23 13.58
C SER A 666 -16.38 -53.82 14.69
N ASP A 667 -17.37 -54.63 14.32
CA ASP A 667 -18.26 -55.31 15.27
C ASP A 667 -17.64 -56.55 15.92
N LEU A 668 -16.54 -57.06 15.38
CA LEU A 668 -15.84 -58.24 15.88
C LEU A 668 -14.69 -57.90 16.85
N ILE A 669 -14.35 -56.61 16.94
CA ILE A 669 -13.22 -56.09 17.70
C ILE A 669 -13.72 -55.30 18.92
N ASP A 670 -13.15 -55.59 20.08
CA ASP A 670 -13.56 -54.99 21.35
C ASP A 670 -12.96 -53.58 21.52
N ALA A 671 -11.73 -53.38 21.03
CA ALA A 671 -10.99 -52.14 21.19
C ALA A 671 -10.07 -51.83 20.00
N PHE A 672 -9.85 -50.54 19.71
CA PHE A 672 -8.96 -50.10 18.64
C PHE A 672 -7.78 -49.25 19.13
N VAL A 673 -6.62 -49.45 18.50
CA VAL A 673 -5.45 -48.55 18.63
C VAL A 673 -5.17 -47.90 17.28
N LEU A 674 -5.18 -46.58 17.25
CA LEU A 674 -4.89 -45.82 16.04
C LEU A 674 -3.40 -45.51 15.91
N VAL A 675 -2.82 -45.86 14.76
CA VAL A 675 -1.45 -45.50 14.41
C VAL A 675 -1.47 -44.32 13.45
N VAL A 676 -0.76 -43.24 13.81
CA VAL A 676 -0.55 -42.08 12.93
C VAL A 676 0.93 -41.89 12.65
N ARG A 677 1.29 -41.44 11.45
CA ARG A 677 2.69 -41.16 11.12
C ARG A 677 3.02 -39.69 11.38
N GLY A 678 3.93 -39.46 12.33
CA GLY A 678 4.39 -38.13 12.70
C GLY A 678 4.94 -37.35 11.50
N GLY A 679 4.43 -36.13 11.31
CA GLY A 679 4.85 -35.25 10.21
C GLY A 679 4.42 -35.67 8.81
N ARG A 680 3.57 -36.69 8.67
CA ARG A 680 3.00 -37.11 7.38
C ARG A 680 1.47 -37.15 7.37
N THR A 681 0.85 -37.82 8.33
CA THR A 681 -0.62 -37.95 8.40
C THR A 681 -1.26 -36.59 8.66
N LYS A 682 -2.26 -36.21 7.86
CA LYS A 682 -2.99 -34.96 8.07
C LYS A 682 -4.13 -35.16 9.08
N ARG A 683 -4.45 -34.12 9.84
CA ARG A 683 -5.58 -34.17 10.77
C ARG A 683 -6.90 -34.46 10.05
N ASP A 684 -7.14 -33.73 8.96
CA ASP A 684 -8.37 -33.88 8.17
C ASP A 684 -8.55 -35.33 7.67
N GLU A 685 -7.47 -36.07 7.42
CA GLU A 685 -7.53 -37.49 7.03
C GLU A 685 -7.99 -38.37 8.20
N VAL A 686 -7.51 -38.11 9.41
CA VAL A 686 -7.94 -38.86 10.62
C VAL A 686 -9.39 -38.53 10.97
N GLU A 687 -9.78 -37.26 10.89
CA GLU A 687 -11.17 -36.83 11.08
C GLU A 687 -12.10 -37.45 10.04
N HIS A 688 -11.65 -37.53 8.79
CA HIS A 688 -12.39 -38.20 7.73
C HIS A 688 -12.52 -39.71 7.98
N ALA A 689 -11.48 -40.36 8.52
CA ALA A 689 -11.54 -41.77 8.88
C ALA A 689 -12.58 -42.05 9.98
N PHE A 690 -12.66 -41.16 10.99
CA PHE A 690 -13.64 -41.28 12.07
C PHE A 690 -15.07 -40.99 11.61
N THR A 691 -15.27 -40.01 10.74
CA THR A 691 -16.61 -39.73 10.16
C THR A 691 -17.07 -40.86 9.25
N THR A 692 -16.16 -41.55 8.56
CA THR A 692 -16.48 -42.71 7.71
C THR A 692 -16.86 -43.94 8.53
N CYS A 693 -16.25 -44.15 9.71
CA CYS A 693 -16.50 -45.29 10.59
C CYS A 693 -16.68 -44.87 12.07
N PRO A 694 -17.85 -44.34 12.46
CA PRO A 694 -18.09 -43.85 13.82
C PRO A 694 -17.92 -44.93 14.90
N ALA A 695 -18.35 -46.17 14.62
CA ALA A 695 -18.24 -47.30 15.54
C ALA A 695 -16.80 -47.61 15.98
N ILE A 696 -15.83 -47.32 15.10
CA ILE A 696 -14.40 -47.47 15.42
C ILE A 696 -13.96 -46.33 16.35
N ALA A 697 -14.36 -45.09 16.05
CA ALA A 697 -13.96 -43.90 16.82
C ALA A 697 -14.34 -43.99 18.31
N ASP A 698 -15.50 -44.58 18.62
CA ASP A 698 -15.98 -44.73 20.01
C ASP A 698 -15.20 -45.77 20.82
N ARG A 699 -14.55 -46.72 20.14
CA ARG A 699 -13.76 -47.82 20.74
C ARG A 699 -12.25 -47.61 20.64
N ILE A 700 -11.79 -46.43 20.23
CA ILE A 700 -10.35 -46.11 20.24
C ILE A 700 -9.88 -45.92 21.68
N VAL A 701 -8.90 -46.74 22.06
CA VAL A 701 -8.25 -46.70 23.37
C VAL A 701 -7.17 -45.62 23.42
N GLY A 702 -6.59 -45.31 22.26
CA GLY A 702 -5.69 -44.19 22.09
C GLY A 702 -4.90 -44.23 20.79
N VAL A 703 -4.06 -43.22 20.61
CA VAL A 703 -3.29 -42.97 19.39
C VAL A 703 -1.80 -43.11 19.67
N VAL A 704 -1.12 -43.89 18.84
CA VAL A 704 0.33 -44.05 18.82
C VAL A 704 0.90 -43.32 17.61
N MET A 705 1.88 -42.43 17.85
CA MET A 705 2.54 -41.70 16.77
C MET A 705 3.83 -42.41 16.36
N ASN A 706 3.91 -42.88 15.12
CA ASN A 706 5.04 -43.61 14.59
C ASN A 706 5.97 -42.77 13.72
N ARG A 707 7.25 -43.15 13.67
CA ARG A 707 8.35 -42.55 12.88
C ARG A 707 8.60 -41.08 13.21
N THR A 708 8.53 -40.72 14.49
CA THR A 708 8.93 -39.40 14.96
C THR A 708 10.45 -39.24 14.87
N LYS A 709 10.93 -38.03 14.56
CA LYS A 709 12.38 -37.75 14.52
C LYS A 709 12.89 -37.47 15.93
N THR A 710 14.03 -38.07 16.29
CA THR A 710 14.72 -37.84 17.56
C THR A 710 15.05 -36.34 17.68
N GLY A 711 14.44 -35.66 18.65
CA GLY A 711 14.56 -34.20 18.85
C GLY A 711 13.24 -33.41 18.71
N GLU A 712 12.23 -33.96 18.03
CA GLU A 712 10.84 -33.46 18.09
C GLU A 712 10.12 -34.09 19.30
N ARG A 713 10.74 -34.01 20.49
CA ARG A 713 10.16 -34.55 21.72
C ARG A 713 8.90 -33.76 22.07
N PRO A 714 7.69 -34.35 22.04
CA PRO A 714 6.57 -33.76 22.73
C PRO A 714 6.92 -33.74 24.21
N ALA A 715 6.52 -32.69 24.94
CA ALA A 715 6.65 -32.68 26.39
C ALA A 715 6.09 -34.00 26.96
N PRO A 716 6.74 -34.63 27.95
CA PRO A 716 6.25 -35.86 28.55
C PRO A 716 4.79 -35.67 28.95
N ALA A 717 3.97 -36.70 28.74
CA ALA A 717 2.56 -36.68 29.09
C ALA A 717 2.42 -36.57 30.62
N SER A 718 2.54 -35.36 31.15
CA SER A 718 2.29 -35.05 32.56
C SER A 718 0.80 -35.10 32.93
N SER A 719 -0.05 -35.68 32.08
CA SER A 719 -1.51 -35.66 32.21
C SER A 719 -2.13 -37.03 32.43
N ALA A 720 -1.35 -38.11 32.50
CA ALA A 720 -1.89 -39.40 32.97
C ALA A 720 -2.42 -39.31 34.41
N ALA A 721 -1.91 -38.35 35.21
CA ALA A 721 -2.40 -38.09 36.56
C ALA A 721 -3.66 -37.20 36.62
N SER A 722 -3.93 -36.35 35.61
CA SER A 722 -5.04 -35.39 35.67
C SER A 722 -6.37 -35.91 35.14
N TYR A 723 -6.38 -36.97 34.32
CA TYR A 723 -7.62 -37.65 33.91
C TYR A 723 -8.19 -38.59 34.98
N LEU A 724 -7.38 -38.99 35.96
CA LEU A 724 -7.78 -39.90 37.04
C LEU A 724 -8.40 -39.19 38.27
N GLN A 725 -8.40 -37.85 38.32
CA GLN A 725 -9.02 -37.09 39.42
C GLN A 725 -10.45 -36.59 39.13
N GLY A 726 -10.99 -36.82 37.94
CA GLY A 726 -12.33 -36.37 37.54
C GLY A 726 -13.45 -37.41 37.68
N ALA A 727 -13.15 -38.61 38.18
CA ALA A 727 -14.12 -39.69 38.34
C ALA A 727 -13.99 -40.37 39.72
N ALA A 728 -13.99 -39.54 40.76
CA ALA A 728 -14.22 -39.97 42.14
C ALA A 728 -15.63 -39.56 42.58
#